data_AF-A0A7W1EPS7-F1
#
_entry.id   AF-A0A7W1EPS7-F1
#
_cell.length_a   1.000
_cell.length_b   1.000
_cell.length_c   1.000
_cell.angle_alpha   90.00
_cell.angle_beta   90.00
_cell.angle_gamma   90.00
#
_symmetry.space_group_name_H-M   'P 1'
#
loop_
_entity.id
_entity.type
_entity.pdbx_description
1 polymer ?
#
loop_
_entity_poly.entity_id
_entity_poly.type
_entity_poly.pdbx_seq_one_letter_code
_entity_poly.pdbx_strand_id
1 'polypeptide(L)'
;LRSSGTVGSRVHVDIDYDAEREFDASNVVNLNYQGAGNDKLQRIDVGNVAFALPSTRFLSGGVPSGNYGLAANGRFGALRVQAIAATQKGNVVRDRAYRVGERVRQDAEREIADYQIEPRRFFFTVDPAHFTGYPNVDILDHGRLASIAAALPDTLRPRRVLLYRVQFGAQPQNPNGPRFRIIGDPGQGRQTYDVLREGVDYYLDPSQLWFALVRPLSQSNERLVVAYTIRLNGRDTVVATVGGTPDLALTGGDQQANLVYDPNVLPGTAAFRREIRSVYRIGGDEMVRSTAVLRIVSGSGDQEKPSAGTFATFLQMLGVAQSTNPASFDIENRLWPRPSDPNYSAAAGGTAGLASAASLGAPPVGQTANGGRIIRDYFVVFPSLQPFAPRAAGLIVPGNPANAEIYTSPGEYLYSPQHPSSVYRLKVRYQSEGGSDDGALSLGSVQVRRASERVVVDGIPLRRDVDYRVDYELGRLVFARPDTMFRRQRTVTVRFEENPLFIGTPTTLFGLTGSMPFRNGEINLMAVQQSQRTDFNRPQLGFEPVSSLLAGVNGQAGWEVAPLTRLLSRLPFVSPTATSRITVQGELATSRPRLNADGEAYVESFESDAGIRVSLFDQSWALASQPAQGRTLPQRFGGDPFDLKRASTIAFQNNGTNASGALVTVRSDSIDANIALAGLGGSTSVEQVLWLTLYPLSVGGAYDPLLRNYRWTVGNVPTGRRFRSVRTVLSPSGVDLSRAENLEFWTLVDTSAARRPSNPTLVVDLGEISENTIAFSPDTAIVRGAGDTLFRGRRLQGFDRLDTERDPISRGFDAQVNDTGLPGDVADTLTIINGSAASRGFRVP
;
A
#
# COMPACT_ATOMS: atom_id res chain seq x y z
N LEU A 1 18.74 -35.16 -11.54
CA LEU A 1 20.03 -35.88 -11.47
C LEU A 1 20.48 -36.02 -10.02
N ARG A 2 20.47 -37.24 -9.49
CA ARG A 2 21.08 -37.58 -8.20
C ARG A 2 22.19 -38.59 -8.41
N SER A 3 23.40 -38.24 -8.03
CA SER A 3 24.58 -39.08 -8.20
C SER A 3 25.49 -38.92 -6.99
N SER A 4 25.77 -40.01 -6.29
CA SER A 4 26.77 -40.06 -5.23
C SER A 4 27.72 -41.22 -5.48
N GLY A 5 29.00 -41.03 -5.17
CA GLY A 5 29.99 -42.07 -5.39
C GLY A 5 31.41 -41.62 -5.07
N THR A 6 32.30 -42.60 -4.90
CA THR A 6 33.73 -42.37 -4.70
C THR A 6 34.46 -42.65 -6.01
N VAL A 7 35.22 -41.66 -6.51
CA VAL A 7 36.12 -41.82 -7.65
C VAL A 7 37.52 -42.16 -7.12
N GLY A 8 37.98 -43.38 -7.42
CA GLY A 8 39.18 -43.94 -6.77
C GLY A 8 38.94 -44.19 -5.28
N SER A 9 39.92 -43.87 -4.43
CA SER A 9 39.82 -44.02 -2.96
C SER A 9 39.85 -42.71 -2.18
N ARG A 10 39.88 -41.57 -2.88
CA ARG A 10 40.18 -40.26 -2.28
C ARG A 10 39.24 -39.14 -2.70
N VAL A 11 38.47 -39.30 -3.78
CA VAL A 11 37.54 -38.27 -4.25
C VAL A 11 36.11 -38.76 -4.04
N HIS A 12 35.28 -38.01 -3.32
CA HIS A 12 33.86 -38.32 -3.19
C HIS A 12 33.04 -37.23 -3.86
N VAL A 13 32.06 -37.66 -4.63
CA VAL A 13 31.17 -36.81 -5.40
C VAL A 13 29.76 -37.00 -4.85
N ASP A 14 29.08 -35.89 -4.59
CA ASP A 14 27.68 -35.84 -4.19
C ASP A 14 26.99 -34.72 -4.98
N ILE A 15 26.19 -35.13 -5.97
CA ILE A 15 25.47 -34.26 -6.88
C ILE A 15 23.98 -34.53 -6.70
N ASP A 16 23.25 -33.55 -6.21
CA ASP A 16 21.79 -33.49 -6.24
C ASP A 16 21.38 -32.25 -7.04
N TYR A 17 21.21 -32.43 -8.35
CA TYR A 17 20.89 -31.39 -9.32
C TYR A 17 19.53 -31.68 -9.98
N ASP A 18 18.65 -30.70 -10.03
CA ASP A 18 17.34 -30.84 -10.66
C ASP A 18 17.05 -29.56 -11.45
N ALA A 19 16.77 -29.72 -12.75
CA ALA A 19 16.54 -28.61 -13.67
C ALA A 19 15.14 -28.01 -13.52
N GLU A 20 14.21 -28.73 -12.89
CA GLU A 20 12.86 -28.24 -12.58
C GLU A 20 12.81 -27.58 -11.19
N ARG A 21 13.93 -27.53 -10.46
CA ARG A 21 13.98 -26.76 -9.21
C ARG A 21 13.87 -25.28 -9.53
N GLU A 22 12.89 -24.67 -8.90
CA GLU A 22 12.57 -23.26 -9.01
C GLU A 22 13.73 -22.33 -8.60
N PHE A 23 14.72 -22.82 -7.84
CA PHE A 23 15.89 -22.04 -7.40
C PHE A 23 17.23 -22.81 -7.50
N ASP A 24 18.17 -22.26 -8.27
CA ASP A 24 19.51 -22.82 -8.51
C ASP A 24 20.37 -23.00 -7.25
N ALA A 25 20.13 -22.21 -6.19
CA ALA A 25 20.86 -22.31 -4.92
C ALA A 25 20.57 -23.62 -4.15
N SER A 26 19.48 -24.32 -4.50
CA SER A 26 19.12 -25.61 -3.89
C SER A 26 19.81 -26.81 -4.55
N ASN A 27 20.50 -26.59 -5.67
CA ASN A 27 21.31 -27.61 -6.32
C ASN A 27 22.60 -27.83 -5.54
N VAL A 28 22.79 -29.06 -5.05
CA VAL A 28 23.99 -29.45 -4.32
C VAL A 28 24.94 -30.11 -5.30
N VAL A 29 26.11 -29.49 -5.49
CA VAL A 29 27.22 -30.08 -6.24
C VAL A 29 28.41 -30.02 -5.33
N ASN A 30 28.71 -31.13 -4.65
CA ASN A 30 29.83 -31.24 -3.74
C ASN A 30 30.83 -32.27 -4.27
N LEU A 31 32.07 -31.84 -4.44
CA LEU A 31 33.20 -32.71 -4.74
C LEU A 31 34.22 -32.53 -3.63
N ASN A 32 34.49 -33.60 -2.89
CA ASN A 32 35.50 -33.61 -1.85
C ASN A 32 36.71 -34.47 -2.28
N TYR A 33 37.89 -34.04 -1.87
CA TYR A 33 39.11 -34.83 -1.89
C TYR A 33 39.55 -35.03 -0.45
N GLN A 34 39.95 -36.25 -0.09
CA GLN A 34 40.48 -36.59 1.22
C GLN A 34 41.87 -37.22 1.09
N GLY A 35 42.86 -36.58 1.72
CA GLY A 35 44.24 -37.07 1.77
C GLY A 35 44.41 -38.27 2.70
N ALA A 36 45.48 -39.04 2.51
CA ALA A 36 45.86 -40.10 3.44
C ALA A 36 46.32 -39.52 4.80
N GLY A 37 46.35 -40.34 5.85
CA GLY A 37 46.54 -39.86 7.23
C GLY A 37 47.78 -38.98 7.50
N ASN A 38 48.84 -39.12 6.69
CA ASN A 38 50.08 -38.34 6.81
C ASN A 38 50.25 -37.27 5.70
N ASP A 39 49.25 -37.08 4.84
CA ASP A 39 49.34 -36.10 3.75
C ASP A 39 49.22 -34.67 4.29
N LYS A 40 50.05 -33.75 3.76
CA LYS A 40 50.03 -32.32 4.13
C LYS A 40 48.70 -31.65 3.78
N LEU A 41 48.07 -32.10 2.70
CA LEU A 41 46.73 -31.68 2.29
C LEU A 41 45.74 -32.73 2.79
N GLN A 42 44.91 -32.36 3.75
CA GLN A 42 43.98 -33.28 4.39
C GLN A 42 42.64 -33.35 3.65
N ARG A 43 42.14 -32.21 3.19
CA ARG A 43 40.85 -32.12 2.52
C ARG A 43 40.77 -30.95 1.54
N ILE A 44 40.14 -31.16 0.38
CA ILE A 44 39.66 -30.08 -0.49
C ILE A 44 38.17 -30.32 -0.71
N ASP A 45 37.35 -29.29 -0.52
CA ASP A 45 35.93 -29.30 -0.83
C ASP A 45 35.66 -28.29 -1.95
N VAL A 46 34.89 -28.70 -2.95
CA VAL A 46 34.43 -27.88 -4.08
C VAL A 46 32.90 -27.94 -4.08
N GLY A 47 32.23 -26.80 -4.13
CA GLY A 47 30.77 -26.73 -4.03
C GLY A 47 30.32 -25.98 -2.79
N ASN A 48 29.35 -26.53 -2.07
CA ASN A 48 28.91 -25.97 -0.79
C ASN A 48 29.99 -26.19 0.28
N VAL A 49 30.62 -25.10 0.70
CA VAL A 49 31.76 -25.11 1.62
C VAL A 49 31.44 -24.37 2.91
N ALA A 50 31.99 -24.87 4.02
CA ALA A 50 31.89 -24.25 5.33
C ALA A 50 33.28 -23.79 5.79
N PHE A 51 33.32 -22.66 6.49
CA PHE A 51 34.55 -22.11 7.02
C PHE A 51 34.36 -21.75 8.50
N ALA A 52 35.12 -22.42 9.36
CA ALA A 52 35.02 -22.23 10.79
C ALA A 52 36.12 -21.29 11.25
N LEU A 53 35.73 -20.16 11.85
CA LEU A 53 36.67 -19.27 12.51
C LEU A 53 36.95 -19.78 13.93
N PRO A 54 38.20 -19.63 14.44
CA PRO A 54 38.50 -19.83 15.85
C PRO A 54 37.57 -18.99 16.73
N SER A 55 37.19 -19.49 17.91
CA SER A 55 36.36 -18.74 18.86
C SER A 55 37.11 -17.53 19.39
N THR A 56 36.52 -16.33 19.29
CA THR A 56 37.15 -15.08 19.76
C THR A 56 36.12 -14.15 20.43
N ARG A 57 36.58 -13.24 21.29
CA ARG A 57 35.73 -12.27 22.00
C ARG A 57 35.50 -10.99 21.20
N PHE A 58 36.41 -10.62 20.29
CA PHE A 58 36.28 -9.40 19.48
C PHE A 58 35.69 -9.66 18.08
N LEU A 59 35.73 -10.90 17.58
CA LEU A 59 35.09 -11.30 16.34
C LEU A 59 33.86 -12.16 16.64
N SER A 60 32.75 -11.49 16.90
CA SER A 60 31.44 -12.13 17.12
C SER A 60 30.71 -12.50 15.82
N GLY A 61 31.18 -12.01 14.67
CA GLY A 61 30.67 -12.33 13.35
C GLY A 61 31.31 -13.60 12.79
N GLY A 62 30.59 -14.72 12.84
CA GLY A 62 30.98 -15.91 12.06
C GLY A 62 30.87 -15.64 10.56
N VAL A 63 31.66 -16.35 9.76
CA VAL A 63 31.39 -16.42 8.31
C VAL A 63 30.01 -17.04 8.12
N PRO A 64 29.07 -16.36 7.44
CA PRO A 64 27.72 -16.91 7.22
C PRO A 64 27.76 -18.28 6.53
N SER A 65 26.76 -19.11 6.82
CA SER A 65 26.50 -20.37 6.11
C SER A 65 26.02 -20.12 4.68
N GLY A 66 26.19 -21.10 3.78
CA GLY A 66 25.73 -21.01 2.38
C GLY A 66 26.79 -20.58 1.37
N ASN A 67 28.08 -20.81 1.63
CA ASN A 67 29.13 -20.45 0.68
C ASN A 67 29.27 -21.51 -0.41
N TYR A 68 29.33 -21.09 -1.68
CA TYR A 68 29.62 -21.95 -2.82
C TYR A 68 30.99 -21.61 -3.40
N GLY A 69 31.93 -22.55 -3.40
CA GLY A 69 33.28 -22.33 -3.87
C GLY A 69 34.24 -23.43 -3.48
N LEU A 70 35.45 -23.05 -3.06
CA LEU A 70 36.56 -23.93 -2.74
C LEU A 70 36.94 -23.77 -1.27
N ALA A 71 37.15 -24.86 -0.56
CA ALA A 71 37.76 -24.88 0.75
C ALA A 71 38.87 -25.93 0.81
N ALA A 72 39.96 -25.62 1.51
CA ALA A 72 41.11 -26.49 1.63
C ALA A 72 41.61 -26.53 3.07
N ASN A 73 41.85 -27.74 3.58
CA ASN A 73 42.40 -28.00 4.90
C ASN A 73 43.75 -28.70 4.78
N GLY A 74 44.77 -28.15 5.41
CA GLY A 74 46.12 -28.68 5.45
C GLY A 74 46.66 -28.84 6.87
N ARG A 75 47.58 -29.78 7.04
CA ARG A 75 48.30 -30.00 8.29
C ARG A 75 49.81 -30.06 8.02
N PHE A 76 50.54 -29.13 8.61
CA PHE A 76 51.99 -29.00 8.50
C PHE A 76 52.60 -29.18 9.90
N GLY A 77 52.82 -30.43 10.29
CA GLY A 77 53.24 -30.78 11.65
C GLY A 77 52.16 -30.46 12.69
N ALA A 78 52.45 -29.52 13.59
CA ALA A 78 51.49 -29.00 14.56
C ALA A 78 50.54 -27.97 13.97
N LEU A 79 50.96 -27.23 12.93
CA LEU A 79 50.15 -26.18 12.31
C LEU A 79 49.02 -26.80 11.48
N ARG A 80 47.79 -26.42 11.80
CA ARG A 80 46.60 -26.69 10.99
C ARG A 80 46.25 -25.41 10.24
N VAL A 81 46.01 -25.51 8.94
CA VAL A 81 45.62 -24.38 8.09
C VAL A 81 44.31 -24.71 7.40
N GLN A 82 43.38 -23.77 7.38
CA GLN A 82 42.17 -23.85 6.57
C GLN A 82 42.06 -22.60 5.70
N ALA A 83 41.70 -22.77 4.43
CA ALA A 83 41.46 -21.68 3.50
C ALA A 83 40.11 -21.85 2.81
N ILE A 84 39.47 -20.74 2.46
CA ILE A 84 38.22 -20.69 1.68
C ILE A 84 38.32 -19.60 0.60
N ALA A 85 37.77 -19.89 -0.57
CA ALA A 85 37.51 -18.95 -1.65
C ALA A 85 36.12 -19.26 -2.21
N ALA A 86 35.11 -18.44 -1.90
CA ALA A 86 33.72 -18.78 -2.22
C ALA A 86 32.86 -17.55 -2.48
N THR A 87 31.72 -17.75 -3.14
CA THR A 87 30.64 -16.77 -3.20
C THR A 87 29.57 -17.16 -2.19
N GLN A 88 29.10 -16.19 -1.41
CA GLN A 88 28.00 -16.41 -0.48
C GLN A 88 26.71 -16.53 -1.29
N LYS A 89 26.12 -17.72 -1.32
CA LYS A 89 24.75 -17.95 -1.78
C LYS A 89 23.87 -17.87 -0.53
N GLY A 90 22.99 -16.87 -0.49
CA GLY A 90 22.35 -16.41 0.73
C GLY A 90 21.50 -17.46 1.45
N ASN A 91 22.06 -18.18 2.43
CA ASN A 91 21.26 -18.87 3.44
C ASN A 91 21.36 -18.08 4.74
N VAL A 92 20.25 -17.59 5.25
CA VAL A 92 20.19 -16.76 6.47
C VAL A 92 19.67 -17.60 7.63
N VAL A 93 20.37 -17.61 8.77
CA VAL A 93 19.87 -18.23 10.00
C VAL A 93 18.99 -17.23 10.74
N ARG A 94 17.75 -17.61 11.05
CA ARG A 94 16.77 -16.84 11.83
C ARG A 94 16.51 -17.52 13.17
N ASP A 95 16.37 -16.70 14.20
CA ASP A 95 15.89 -17.09 15.53
C ASP A 95 14.58 -16.36 15.82
N ARG A 96 13.54 -17.09 16.24
CA ARG A 96 12.24 -16.55 16.66
C ARG A 96 11.81 -17.11 18.01
N ALA A 97 11.19 -16.27 18.82
CA ALA A 97 10.60 -16.66 20.10
C ALA A 97 9.09 -16.37 20.11
N TYR A 98 8.33 -17.30 20.68
CA TYR A 98 6.87 -17.26 20.78
C TYR A 98 6.45 -17.56 22.22
N ARG A 99 5.30 -17.01 22.64
CA ARG A 99 4.63 -17.45 23.87
C ARG A 99 3.37 -18.20 23.50
N VAL A 100 3.30 -19.49 23.84
CA VAL A 100 2.24 -20.39 23.39
C VAL A 100 1.43 -20.88 24.59
N GLY A 101 0.11 -20.64 24.56
CA GLY A 101 -0.90 -21.14 25.50
C GLY A 101 -2.11 -21.69 24.74
N GLU A 102 -3.34 -21.35 25.14
CA GLU A 102 -4.56 -21.63 24.34
C GLU A 102 -4.52 -20.93 22.97
N ARG A 103 -3.86 -19.78 22.88
CA ARG A 103 -3.56 -19.09 21.62
C ARG A 103 -2.08 -18.78 21.52
N VAL A 104 -1.58 -18.73 20.30
CA VAL A 104 -0.22 -18.29 20.01
C VAL A 104 -0.16 -16.77 20.07
N ARG A 105 0.74 -16.24 20.90
CA ARG A 105 1.03 -14.80 20.97
C ARG A 105 2.41 -14.52 20.41
N GLN A 106 2.48 -13.52 19.55
CA GLN A 106 3.73 -12.98 19.03
C GLN A 106 3.92 -11.54 19.52
N ASP A 107 5.12 -11.23 20.01
CA ASP A 107 5.47 -9.85 20.33
C ASP A 107 5.67 -9.07 19.03
N ALA A 108 5.00 -7.93 18.91
CA ALA A 108 5.10 -7.00 17.80
C ALA A 108 5.61 -5.65 18.32
N GLU A 109 6.54 -5.06 17.58
CA GLU A 109 7.03 -3.71 17.81
C GLU A 109 6.79 -2.87 16.56
N ARG A 110 6.32 -1.64 16.77
CA ARG A 110 6.07 -0.68 15.71
C ARG A 110 6.58 0.69 16.13
N GLU A 111 7.34 1.31 15.25
CA GLU A 111 7.71 2.72 15.36
C GLU A 111 6.82 3.54 14.42
N ILE A 112 6.25 4.64 14.91
CA ILE A 112 5.35 5.52 14.17
C ILE A 112 5.86 6.95 14.34
N ALA A 113 6.18 7.62 13.24
CA ALA A 113 6.58 9.02 13.28
C ALA A 113 5.37 9.94 13.54
N ASP A 114 5.58 11.10 14.16
CA ASP A 114 4.56 12.12 14.45
C ASP A 114 3.74 12.56 13.23
N TYR A 115 4.32 12.61 12.03
CA TYR A 115 3.55 12.93 10.81
C TYR A 115 2.67 11.77 10.31
N GLN A 116 2.92 10.53 10.75
CA GLN A 116 2.19 9.32 10.34
C GLN A 116 0.86 9.16 11.09
N ILE A 117 0.04 10.19 11.07
CA ILE A 117 -1.34 10.18 11.56
C ILE A 117 -2.19 9.18 10.76
N GLU A 118 -3.27 8.66 11.34
CA GLU A 118 -4.24 7.86 10.61
C GLU A 118 -4.97 8.75 9.57
N PRO A 119 -4.68 8.59 8.27
CA PRO A 119 -5.16 9.52 7.28
C PRO A 119 -6.64 9.28 6.96
N ARG A 120 -7.41 10.34 6.73
CA ARG A 120 -8.71 10.28 6.05
C ARG A 120 -9.74 9.30 6.63
N ARG A 121 -9.66 8.99 7.94
CA ARG A 121 -10.61 8.11 8.63
C ARG A 121 -11.47 8.86 9.63
N PHE A 122 -10.85 9.71 10.44
CA PHE A 122 -11.48 10.40 11.56
C PHE A 122 -11.78 11.84 11.17
N PHE A 123 -13.03 12.27 11.34
CA PHE A 123 -13.47 13.60 10.95
C PHE A 123 -14.44 14.22 11.95
N PHE A 124 -14.48 15.55 11.99
CA PHE A 124 -15.52 16.33 12.66
C PHE A 124 -16.70 16.61 11.72
N THR A 125 -17.91 16.52 12.27
CA THR A 125 -19.18 16.86 11.60
C THR A 125 -19.28 18.36 11.32
N VAL A 126 -18.78 19.18 12.24
CA VAL A 126 -18.77 20.66 12.17
C VAL A 126 -17.34 21.17 12.32
N ASP A 127 -17.06 22.42 11.92
CA ASP A 127 -15.69 22.96 12.04
C ASP A 127 -15.28 23.05 13.52
N PRO A 128 -14.20 22.34 13.94
CA PRO A 128 -13.79 22.32 15.35
C PRO A 128 -13.28 23.67 15.84
N ALA A 129 -13.02 24.65 14.97
CA ALA A 129 -12.70 26.02 15.38
C ALA A 129 -13.81 26.68 16.21
N HIS A 130 -15.04 26.16 16.16
CA HIS A 130 -16.16 26.60 17.01
C HIS A 130 -16.19 25.95 18.40
N PHE A 131 -15.31 24.97 18.67
CA PHE A 131 -15.31 24.25 19.94
C PHE A 131 -14.62 25.03 21.05
N THR A 132 -15.22 25.02 22.24
CA THR A 132 -14.63 25.67 23.41
C THR A 132 -13.37 24.92 23.87
N GLY A 133 -12.21 25.58 23.73
CA GLY A 133 -10.90 25.00 24.03
C GLY A 133 -10.14 24.46 22.83
N TYR A 134 -10.62 24.69 21.60
CA TYR A 134 -9.84 24.38 20.39
C TYR A 134 -8.44 25.03 20.43
N PRO A 135 -7.38 24.32 20.01
CA PRO A 135 -7.35 22.95 19.48
C PRO A 135 -7.19 21.84 20.55
N ASN A 136 -7.13 22.17 21.84
CA ASN A 136 -6.94 21.20 22.92
C ASN A 136 -8.28 20.57 23.34
N VAL A 137 -8.89 19.84 22.42
CA VAL A 137 -10.12 19.06 22.64
C VAL A 137 -9.78 17.58 22.67
N ASP A 138 -10.19 16.90 23.74
CA ASP A 138 -10.09 15.46 23.89
C ASP A 138 -11.34 14.78 23.34
N ILE A 139 -11.22 14.10 22.19
CA ILE A 139 -12.35 13.44 21.53
C ILE A 139 -12.80 12.17 22.25
N LEU A 140 -12.04 11.67 23.23
CA LEU A 140 -12.42 10.51 24.03
C LEU A 140 -13.11 10.89 25.35
N ASP A 141 -13.16 12.17 25.69
CA ASP A 141 -13.92 12.68 26.83
C ASP A 141 -15.37 12.97 26.43
N HIS A 142 -16.22 11.95 26.58
CA HIS A 142 -17.65 12.02 26.27
C HIS A 142 -18.38 13.14 27.02
N GLY A 143 -18.02 13.39 28.28
CA GLY A 143 -18.63 14.45 29.08
C GLY A 143 -18.26 15.84 28.56
N ARG A 144 -16.98 16.04 28.23
CA ARG A 144 -16.50 17.28 27.64
C ARG A 144 -17.11 17.50 26.25
N LEU A 145 -17.15 16.49 25.38
CA LEU A 145 -17.77 16.60 24.06
C LEU A 145 -19.27 16.94 24.14
N ALA A 146 -20.01 16.32 25.07
CA ALA A 146 -21.41 16.68 25.30
C ALA A 146 -21.56 18.15 25.73
N SER A 147 -20.67 18.65 26.58
CA SER A 147 -20.66 20.07 26.99
C SER A 147 -20.34 21.01 25.82
N ILE A 148 -19.39 20.63 24.94
CA ILE A 148 -19.05 21.38 23.73
C ILE A 148 -20.26 21.40 22.79
N ALA A 149 -20.91 20.26 22.56
CA ALA A 149 -22.09 20.16 21.70
C ALA A 149 -23.24 21.04 22.22
N ALA A 150 -23.44 21.07 23.54
CA ALA A 150 -24.43 21.95 24.18
C ALA A 150 -24.07 23.43 24.09
N ALA A 151 -22.77 23.78 24.08
CA ALA A 151 -22.30 25.16 23.98
C ALA A 151 -22.33 25.72 22.54
N LEU A 152 -22.40 24.86 21.52
CA LEU A 152 -22.52 25.31 20.13
C LEU A 152 -23.84 26.09 19.91
N PRO A 153 -23.84 27.12 19.03
CA PRO A 153 -25.06 27.75 18.56
C PRO A 153 -26.05 26.71 18.02
N ASP A 154 -27.35 26.92 18.22
CA ASP A 154 -28.39 25.98 17.76
C ASP A 154 -28.31 25.71 16.24
N THR A 155 -27.82 26.67 15.46
CA THR A 155 -27.58 26.54 14.02
C THR A 155 -26.44 25.59 13.67
N LEU A 156 -25.51 25.31 14.59
CA LEU A 156 -24.34 24.46 14.39
C LEU A 156 -24.39 23.17 15.22
N ARG A 157 -25.53 22.85 15.85
CA ARG A 157 -25.67 21.66 16.69
C ARG A 157 -26.32 20.51 15.90
N PRO A 158 -25.55 19.54 15.39
CA PRO A 158 -26.07 18.45 14.56
C PRO A 158 -26.97 17.47 15.35
N ARG A 159 -27.95 16.89 14.66
CA ARG A 159 -28.85 15.86 15.19
C ARG A 159 -28.90 14.58 14.34
N ARG A 160 -29.37 14.69 13.09
CA ARG A 160 -29.44 13.57 12.14
C ARG A 160 -28.33 13.72 11.12
N VAL A 161 -27.15 13.15 11.39
CA VAL A 161 -25.98 13.23 10.52
C VAL A 161 -26.01 12.14 9.46
N LEU A 162 -25.96 12.52 8.18
CA LEU A 162 -25.76 11.62 7.05
C LEU A 162 -24.46 11.98 6.32
N LEU A 163 -23.69 10.95 5.99
CA LEU A 163 -22.44 11.08 5.24
C LEU A 163 -22.62 10.57 3.82
N TYR A 164 -21.97 11.25 2.89
CA TYR A 164 -22.05 10.94 1.48
C TYR A 164 -20.66 10.91 0.87
N ARG A 165 -20.41 9.90 0.06
CA ARG A 165 -19.13 9.67 -0.58
C ARG A 165 -19.30 9.70 -2.09
N VAL A 166 -18.33 10.27 -2.78
CA VAL A 166 -18.20 10.15 -4.23
C VAL A 166 -16.78 9.68 -4.54
N GLN A 167 -16.66 8.79 -5.53
CA GLN A 167 -15.38 8.38 -6.09
C GLN A 167 -15.27 8.94 -7.51
N PHE A 168 -14.27 9.79 -7.75
CA PHE A 168 -14.02 10.40 -9.05
C PHE A 168 -13.59 9.35 -10.07
N GLY A 169 -14.14 9.43 -11.27
CA GLY A 169 -13.86 8.49 -12.36
C GLY A 169 -14.49 7.11 -12.19
N ALA A 170 -15.30 6.91 -11.15
CA ALA A 170 -16.08 5.68 -10.96
C ALA A 170 -17.57 5.97 -11.10
N GLN A 171 -18.32 5.00 -11.61
CA GLN A 171 -19.78 5.05 -11.55
C GLN A 171 -20.22 4.95 -10.09
N PRO A 172 -21.09 5.87 -9.61
CA PRO A 172 -21.62 5.80 -8.25
C PRO A 172 -22.38 4.49 -8.07
N GLN A 173 -22.32 3.89 -6.88
CA GLN A 173 -23.04 2.65 -6.64
C GLN A 173 -24.57 2.83 -6.72
N ASN A 174 -25.05 4.03 -6.37
CA ASN A 174 -26.41 4.47 -6.60
C ASN A 174 -26.42 5.64 -7.61
N PRO A 175 -26.66 5.39 -8.90
CA PRO A 175 -26.78 6.44 -9.92
C PRO A 175 -27.88 7.48 -9.65
N ASN A 176 -28.89 7.12 -8.87
CA ASN A 176 -30.00 7.98 -8.43
C ASN A 176 -29.76 8.62 -7.06
N GLY A 177 -28.54 8.54 -6.53
CA GLY A 177 -28.15 9.20 -5.29
C GLY A 177 -28.29 10.73 -5.36
N PRO A 178 -28.24 11.42 -4.22
CA PRO A 178 -28.38 12.87 -4.18
C PRO A 178 -27.22 13.57 -4.91
N ARG A 179 -27.51 14.74 -5.48
CA ARG A 179 -26.51 15.62 -6.13
C ARG A 179 -26.47 16.94 -5.39
N PHE A 180 -25.36 17.20 -4.71
CA PHE A 180 -25.26 18.35 -3.81
C PHE A 180 -24.50 19.52 -4.41
N ARG A 181 -25.06 20.72 -4.29
CA ARG A 181 -24.25 21.94 -4.24
C ARG A 181 -23.47 21.96 -2.93
N ILE A 182 -22.15 22.07 -3.02
CA ILE A 182 -21.27 21.89 -1.85
C ILE A 182 -21.07 23.22 -1.11
N ILE A 183 -21.37 23.22 0.19
CA ILE A 183 -21.10 24.31 1.11
C ILE A 183 -19.62 24.24 1.50
N GLY A 184 -18.89 25.31 1.24
CA GLY A 184 -17.43 25.40 1.41
C GLY A 184 -16.64 25.24 0.11
N ASP A 185 -17.26 24.72 -0.96
CA ASP A 185 -16.68 24.70 -2.31
C ASP A 185 -17.78 24.64 -3.40
N PRO A 186 -18.43 25.79 -3.72
CA PRO A 186 -19.60 25.80 -4.60
C PRO A 186 -19.28 25.47 -6.06
N GLY A 187 -18.01 25.37 -6.46
CA GLY A 187 -17.59 25.08 -7.84
C GLY A 187 -17.73 23.62 -8.26
N GLN A 188 -17.89 22.71 -7.29
CA GLN A 188 -17.61 21.27 -7.46
C GLN A 188 -18.84 20.35 -7.25
N GLY A 189 -20.06 20.89 -7.21
CA GLY A 189 -21.26 20.21 -6.68
C GLY A 189 -22.31 19.65 -7.65
N ARG A 190 -21.95 18.80 -8.62
CA ARG A 190 -22.94 18.17 -9.53
C ARG A 190 -22.85 16.66 -9.69
N GLN A 191 -21.93 16.03 -8.96
CA GLN A 191 -21.76 14.59 -8.98
C GLN A 191 -22.85 13.91 -8.13
N THR A 192 -23.20 12.69 -8.50
CA THR A 192 -24.08 11.82 -7.70
C THR A 192 -23.27 11.18 -6.57
N TYR A 193 -23.78 11.26 -5.34
CA TYR A 193 -23.11 10.68 -4.17
C TYR A 193 -23.77 9.38 -3.70
N ASP A 194 -22.94 8.48 -3.17
CA ASP A 194 -23.38 7.32 -2.41
C ASP A 194 -23.63 7.70 -0.94
N VAL A 195 -24.81 7.34 -0.43
CA VAL A 195 -25.16 7.51 0.99
C VAL A 195 -24.47 6.43 1.81
N LEU A 196 -23.72 6.84 2.84
CA LEU A 196 -23.09 5.92 3.77
C LEU A 196 -24.05 5.54 4.91
N ARG A 197 -23.94 4.33 5.44
CA ARG A 197 -24.78 3.82 6.54
C ARG A 197 -24.03 3.83 7.87
N GLU A 198 -24.63 4.41 8.89
CA GLU A 198 -24.16 4.35 10.28
C GLU A 198 -24.13 2.89 10.76
N GLY A 199 -23.10 2.49 11.50
CA GLY A 199 -22.97 1.11 12.00
C GLY A 199 -22.51 0.08 10.97
N VAL A 200 -22.33 0.48 9.70
CA VAL A 200 -21.82 -0.37 8.61
C VAL A 200 -20.64 0.28 7.89
N ASP A 201 -20.80 1.52 7.43
CA ASP A 201 -19.80 2.24 6.64
C ASP A 201 -19.04 3.26 7.49
N TYR A 202 -19.63 3.72 8.61
CA TYR A 202 -18.99 4.61 9.59
C TYR A 202 -19.52 4.42 11.02
N TYR A 203 -18.67 4.74 12.00
CA TYR A 203 -19.00 4.98 13.40
C TYR A 203 -19.28 6.46 13.62
N LEU A 204 -20.34 6.80 14.34
CA LEU A 204 -20.68 8.16 14.72
C LEU A 204 -20.67 8.28 16.25
N ASP A 205 -19.95 9.26 16.78
CA ASP A 205 -19.89 9.47 18.21
C ASP A 205 -21.22 9.99 18.78
N PRO A 206 -21.64 9.59 20.00
CA PRO A 206 -22.89 10.06 20.61
C PRO A 206 -23.01 11.58 20.73
N SER A 207 -21.89 12.31 20.78
CA SER A 207 -21.89 13.78 20.75
C SER A 207 -22.37 14.37 19.41
N GLN A 208 -22.43 13.56 18.35
CA GLN A 208 -22.68 13.96 16.95
C GLN A 208 -21.59 14.87 16.36
N LEU A 209 -20.51 15.13 17.10
CA LEU A 209 -19.48 16.09 16.69
C LEU A 209 -18.37 15.47 15.85
N TRP A 210 -18.13 14.16 15.95
CA TRP A 210 -17.12 13.46 15.17
C TRP A 210 -17.56 12.05 14.78
N PHE A 211 -16.91 11.50 13.75
CA PHE A 211 -17.15 10.17 13.23
C PHE A 211 -15.86 9.54 12.71
N ALA A 212 -15.88 8.22 12.54
CA ALA A 212 -14.79 7.45 11.94
C ALA A 212 -15.33 6.54 10.82
N LEU A 213 -14.73 6.62 9.64
CA LEU A 213 -15.06 5.71 8.54
C LEU A 213 -14.51 4.31 8.81
N VAL A 214 -15.24 3.28 8.38
CA VAL A 214 -14.73 1.90 8.40
C VAL A 214 -13.61 1.72 7.40
N ARG A 215 -13.80 2.28 6.20
CA ARG A 215 -12.79 2.38 5.16
C ARG A 215 -12.35 3.84 5.05
N PRO A 216 -11.07 4.17 5.33
CA PRO A 216 -10.53 5.49 5.05
C PRO A 216 -10.73 5.89 3.59
N LEU A 217 -10.88 7.19 3.34
CA LEU A 217 -11.00 7.68 1.97
C LEU A 217 -9.71 7.48 1.18
N SER A 218 -9.82 7.32 -0.13
CA SER A 218 -8.68 7.44 -1.05
C SER A 218 -8.19 8.89 -1.11
N GLN A 219 -6.89 9.08 -1.40
CA GLN A 219 -6.24 10.39 -1.34
C GLN A 219 -6.54 11.22 -2.58
N SER A 220 -6.60 10.55 -3.72
CA SER A 220 -6.54 11.16 -5.04
C SER A 220 -7.90 11.27 -5.71
N ASN A 221 -8.89 10.49 -5.28
CA ASN A 221 -10.12 10.35 -6.05
C ASN A 221 -11.40 10.21 -5.23
N GLU A 222 -11.41 10.61 -3.97
CA GLU A 222 -12.63 10.54 -3.19
C GLU A 222 -12.90 11.84 -2.45
N ARG A 223 -14.19 12.19 -2.42
CA ARG A 223 -14.70 13.29 -1.63
C ARG A 223 -15.75 12.78 -0.65
N LEU A 224 -15.76 13.39 0.51
CA LEU A 224 -16.73 13.14 1.56
C LEU A 224 -17.44 14.45 1.91
N VAL A 225 -18.77 14.39 1.96
CA VAL A 225 -19.61 15.48 2.44
C VAL A 225 -20.57 15.00 3.50
N VAL A 226 -21.06 15.95 4.30
CA VAL A 226 -21.98 15.70 5.39
C VAL A 226 -23.19 16.62 5.28
N ALA A 227 -24.38 16.07 5.53
CA ALA A 227 -25.57 16.86 5.77
C ALA A 227 -26.22 16.44 7.10
N TYR A 228 -26.74 17.41 7.83
CA TYR A 228 -27.37 17.18 9.13
C TYR A 228 -28.57 18.09 9.38
N THR A 229 -29.53 17.58 10.15
CA THR A 229 -30.59 18.43 10.74
C THR A 229 -30.07 19.13 12.00
N ILE A 230 -30.71 20.25 12.34
CA ILE A 230 -30.50 20.98 13.58
C ILE A 230 -31.81 21.08 14.37
N ARG A 231 -31.73 21.40 15.66
CA ARG A 231 -32.94 21.56 16.49
C ARG A 231 -33.29 23.03 16.65
N LEU A 232 -34.37 23.47 16.01
CA LEU A 232 -34.92 24.82 16.17
C LEU A 232 -36.28 24.71 16.87
N ASN A 233 -36.45 25.46 17.97
CA ASN A 233 -37.69 25.45 18.77
C ASN A 233 -38.17 24.04 19.17
N GLY A 234 -37.23 23.15 19.49
CA GLY A 234 -37.54 21.78 19.90
C GLY A 234 -37.87 20.80 18.78
N ARG A 235 -37.86 21.21 17.50
CA ARG A 235 -38.07 20.34 16.33
C ARG A 235 -36.82 20.20 15.47
N ASP A 236 -36.60 19.01 14.94
CA ASP A 236 -35.53 18.77 13.96
C ASP A 236 -35.93 19.45 12.64
N THR A 237 -35.10 20.40 12.20
CA THR A 237 -35.33 21.26 11.06
C THR A 237 -34.16 21.15 10.09
N VAL A 238 -34.47 21.05 8.79
CA VAL A 238 -33.49 21.13 7.71
C VAL A 238 -33.22 22.60 7.42
N VAL A 239 -31.95 23.02 7.56
CA VAL A 239 -31.50 24.36 7.17
C VAL A 239 -30.39 24.20 6.15
N ALA A 240 -30.76 24.22 4.87
CA ALA A 240 -29.89 23.87 3.75
C ALA A 240 -28.55 24.64 3.78
N THR A 241 -28.57 25.93 4.08
CA THR A 241 -27.38 26.79 4.09
C THR A 241 -26.39 26.52 5.22
N VAL A 242 -26.79 25.77 6.25
CA VAL A 242 -25.94 25.49 7.41
C VAL A 242 -25.68 23.99 7.55
N GLY A 243 -26.74 23.20 7.69
CA GLY A 243 -26.66 21.75 7.84
C GLY A 243 -26.70 20.99 6.52
N GLY A 244 -27.05 21.62 5.40
CA GLY A 244 -27.35 20.91 4.16
C GLY A 244 -28.74 20.26 4.17
N THR A 245 -29.01 19.42 3.17
CA THR A 245 -30.24 18.63 3.01
C THR A 245 -29.90 17.14 3.14
N PRO A 246 -30.31 16.46 4.23
CA PRO A 246 -29.98 15.05 4.47
C PRO A 246 -30.85 14.10 3.61
N ASP A 247 -30.69 14.20 2.29
CA ASP A 247 -31.48 13.49 1.28
C ASP A 247 -30.87 12.13 0.91
N LEU A 248 -31.72 11.15 0.61
CA LEU A 248 -31.26 9.79 0.25
C LEU A 248 -31.18 9.54 -1.27
N ALA A 249 -31.79 10.42 -2.07
CA ALA A 249 -31.89 10.30 -3.52
C ALA A 249 -31.91 11.68 -4.17
N LEU A 250 -31.73 11.72 -5.50
CA LEU A 250 -31.90 12.93 -6.29
C LEU A 250 -33.34 13.45 -6.19
N THR A 251 -33.49 14.73 -5.90
CA THR A 251 -34.80 15.41 -5.87
C THR A 251 -34.82 16.58 -6.85
N GLY A 252 -36.02 17.08 -7.20
CA GLY A 252 -36.16 18.26 -8.07
C GLY A 252 -35.77 19.60 -7.42
N GLY A 253 -35.45 19.61 -6.11
CA GLY A 253 -35.04 20.80 -5.37
C GLY A 253 -33.52 20.96 -5.29
N ASP A 254 -33.05 22.12 -4.81
CA ASP A 254 -31.61 22.35 -4.55
C ASP A 254 -31.18 21.53 -3.32
N GLN A 255 -30.28 20.57 -3.53
CA GLN A 255 -29.71 19.75 -2.46
C GLN A 255 -28.35 20.33 -2.06
N GLN A 256 -28.08 20.43 -0.76
CA GLN A 256 -26.82 21.01 -0.27
C GLN A 256 -26.14 20.11 0.76
N ALA A 257 -24.80 20.08 0.78
CA ALA A 257 -24.03 19.36 1.78
C ALA A 257 -22.73 20.07 2.12
N ASN A 258 -22.24 19.91 3.35
CA ASN A 258 -20.99 20.50 3.82
C ASN A 258 -19.79 19.68 3.38
N LEU A 259 -18.76 20.34 2.82
CA LEU A 259 -17.52 19.67 2.46
C LEU A 259 -16.76 19.16 3.70
N VAL A 260 -16.58 17.84 3.84
CA VAL A 260 -15.73 17.28 4.91
C VAL A 260 -14.31 17.10 4.40
N TYR A 261 -14.15 16.48 3.24
CA TYR A 261 -12.85 16.18 2.64
C TYR A 261 -12.94 16.17 1.12
N ASP A 262 -11.92 16.70 0.47
CA ASP A 262 -11.63 16.59 -0.96
C ASP A 262 -10.10 16.59 -1.15
N PRO A 263 -9.54 15.95 -2.20
CA PRO A 263 -8.11 15.95 -2.45
C PRO A 263 -7.49 17.36 -2.52
N ASN A 264 -8.26 18.36 -2.98
CA ASN A 264 -7.80 19.74 -3.17
C ASN A 264 -7.97 20.64 -1.93
N VAL A 265 -8.34 20.06 -0.78
CA VAL A 265 -8.55 20.83 0.45
C VAL A 265 -7.24 21.46 0.93
N LEU A 266 -7.21 22.80 0.95
CA LEU A 266 -6.05 23.57 1.38
C LEU A 266 -6.05 23.83 2.90
N PRO A 267 -4.87 23.96 3.52
CA PRO A 267 -4.71 24.40 4.90
C PRO A 267 -5.48 25.69 5.21
N GLY A 268 -6.02 25.78 6.44
CA GLY A 268 -6.76 26.95 6.90
C GLY A 268 -8.25 26.97 6.53
N THR A 269 -8.72 26.07 5.66
CA THR A 269 -10.16 25.89 5.39
C THR A 269 -10.86 25.09 6.52
N ALA A 270 -12.19 25.21 6.60
CA ALA A 270 -12.99 24.42 7.54
C ALA A 270 -12.89 22.91 7.26
N ALA A 271 -12.92 22.50 5.98
CA ALA A 271 -12.75 21.11 5.57
C ALA A 271 -11.39 20.55 6.02
N PHE A 272 -10.32 21.32 5.89
CA PHE A 272 -8.99 20.90 6.36
C PHE A 272 -8.95 20.66 7.88
N ARG A 273 -9.58 21.55 8.67
CA ARG A 273 -9.68 21.38 10.12
C ARG A 273 -10.58 20.23 10.56
N ARG A 274 -11.49 19.77 9.70
CA ARG A 274 -12.39 18.65 10.02
C ARG A 274 -11.66 17.32 10.07
N GLU A 275 -10.54 17.14 9.38
CA GLU A 275 -9.74 15.92 9.52
C GLU A 275 -9.03 15.89 10.90
N ILE A 276 -9.23 14.80 11.64
CA ILE A 276 -8.64 14.64 12.98
C ILE A 276 -7.22 14.11 12.84
N ARG A 277 -6.23 14.96 13.16
CA ARG A 277 -4.79 14.67 13.00
C ARG A 277 -4.07 14.31 14.30
N SER A 278 -4.81 13.77 15.26
CA SER A 278 -4.31 13.40 16.59
C SER A 278 -4.53 11.92 16.93
N VAL A 279 -4.81 11.11 15.90
CA VAL A 279 -5.12 9.68 16.02
C VAL A 279 -4.07 8.87 15.26
N TYR A 280 -3.49 7.86 15.90
CA TYR A 280 -2.40 7.04 15.35
C TYR A 280 -2.76 5.57 15.45
N ARG A 281 -2.82 4.85 14.32
CA ARG A 281 -3.10 3.41 14.29
C ARG A 281 -1.91 2.60 14.78
N ILE A 282 -2.12 1.77 15.80
CA ILE A 282 -1.03 0.98 16.40
C ILE A 282 -1.12 -0.53 16.13
N GLY A 283 -2.32 -1.08 15.92
CA GLY A 283 -2.53 -2.51 15.64
C GLY A 283 -3.91 -2.81 15.05
N GLY A 284 -4.09 -4.01 14.51
CA GLY A 284 -5.36 -4.50 13.99
C GLY A 284 -6.20 -5.26 15.04
N ASP A 285 -7.18 -6.03 14.57
CA ASP A 285 -8.08 -6.84 15.41
C ASP A 285 -7.32 -7.95 16.17
N GLU A 286 -6.19 -8.39 15.62
CA GLU A 286 -5.30 -9.39 16.19
C GLU A 286 -4.54 -8.88 17.43
N MET A 287 -4.46 -7.58 17.66
CA MET A 287 -3.71 -7.03 18.79
C MET A 287 -4.41 -7.35 20.12
N VAL A 288 -3.65 -7.94 21.06
CA VAL A 288 -4.07 -8.10 22.45
C VAL A 288 -3.98 -6.76 23.17
N ARG A 289 -5.10 -6.04 23.24
CA ARG A 289 -5.21 -4.69 23.82
C ARG A 289 -4.39 -4.53 25.09
N SER A 290 -4.63 -5.34 26.12
CA SER A 290 -4.04 -5.20 27.47
C SER A 290 -2.50 -5.27 27.52
N THR A 291 -1.84 -5.65 26.43
CA THR A 291 -0.37 -5.77 26.36
C THR A 291 0.31 -4.58 25.70
N ALA A 292 -0.46 -3.59 25.22
CA ALA A 292 0.10 -2.44 24.53
C ALA A 292 0.87 -1.52 25.49
N VAL A 293 2.12 -1.26 25.14
CA VAL A 293 3.02 -0.30 25.79
C VAL A 293 3.42 0.73 24.76
N LEU A 294 3.31 2.01 25.10
CA LEU A 294 3.73 3.14 24.27
C LEU A 294 4.87 3.88 24.97
N ARG A 295 5.91 4.24 24.21
CA ARG A 295 6.92 5.22 24.57
C ARG A 295 6.96 6.30 23.50
N ILE A 296 7.24 7.54 23.87
CA ILE A 296 7.41 8.64 22.92
C ILE A 296 8.84 9.14 23.07
N VAL A 297 9.57 9.16 21.96
CA VAL A 297 10.97 9.57 21.92
C VAL A 297 11.18 10.74 20.97
N SER A 298 12.26 11.49 21.17
CA SER A 298 12.71 12.53 20.24
C SER A 298 14.25 12.53 20.08
N GLY A 299 14.70 13.15 18.99
CA GLY A 299 16.12 13.23 18.63
C GLY A 299 16.71 11.90 18.16
N SER A 300 18.02 11.90 17.85
CA SER A 300 18.74 10.73 17.34
C SER A 300 19.07 9.69 18.42
N GLY A 301 19.06 10.07 19.68
CA GLY A 301 19.36 9.21 20.83
C GLY A 301 18.14 8.60 21.52
N ASP A 302 16.96 8.63 20.89
CA ASP A 302 15.69 8.14 21.46
C ASP A 302 15.40 8.70 22.87
N GLN A 303 15.53 10.02 23.05
CA GLN A 303 15.30 10.64 24.36
C GLN A 303 13.82 10.59 24.73
N GLU A 304 13.49 10.09 25.92
CA GLU A 304 12.11 10.02 26.43
C GLU A 304 11.71 11.18 27.33
N LYS A 305 12.72 11.92 27.82
CA LYS A 305 12.56 13.04 28.71
C LYS A 305 12.57 14.35 27.92
N PRO A 306 11.61 15.26 28.14
CA PRO A 306 11.65 16.62 27.61
C PRO A 306 12.95 17.34 27.96
N SER A 307 13.50 18.09 27.01
CA SER A 307 14.68 18.94 27.22
C SER A 307 14.40 20.13 28.13
N ALA A 308 13.13 20.56 28.21
CA ALA A 308 12.68 21.64 29.07
C ALA A 308 11.31 21.34 29.70
N GLY A 309 11.04 21.96 30.86
CA GLY A 309 9.79 21.81 31.60
C GLY A 309 9.89 20.90 32.82
N THR A 310 8.76 20.68 33.50
CA THR A 310 8.66 19.89 34.74
C THR A 310 8.21 18.44 34.52
N PHE A 311 7.88 18.07 33.28
CA PHE A 311 7.39 16.74 32.94
C PHE A 311 8.52 15.70 32.97
N ALA A 312 8.24 14.52 33.51
CA ALA A 312 9.21 13.44 33.62
C ALA A 312 9.44 12.73 32.28
N THR A 313 8.42 12.68 31.41
CA THR A 313 8.46 12.00 30.10
C THR A 313 7.62 12.76 29.06
N PHE A 314 7.87 12.48 27.78
CA PHE A 314 7.01 12.96 26.69
C PHE A 314 5.58 12.38 26.76
N LEU A 315 5.40 11.17 27.31
CA LEU A 315 4.05 10.62 27.55
C LEU A 315 3.25 11.52 28.49
N GLN A 316 3.88 11.98 29.57
CA GLN A 316 3.24 12.87 30.54
C GLN A 316 2.95 14.25 29.93
N MET A 317 3.94 14.82 29.22
CA MET A 317 3.79 16.12 28.56
C MET A 317 2.64 16.13 27.53
N LEU A 318 2.50 15.06 26.76
CA LEU A 318 1.49 14.91 25.72
C LEU A 318 0.15 14.35 26.24
N GLY A 319 0.00 14.17 27.56
CA GLY A 319 -1.25 13.77 28.18
C GLY A 319 -1.69 12.33 27.89
N VAL A 320 -0.75 11.45 27.51
CA VAL A 320 -1.02 10.03 27.24
C VAL A 320 -0.46 9.09 28.31
N ALA A 321 0.13 9.64 29.37
CA ALA A 321 0.58 8.87 30.53
C ALA A 321 -0.55 8.65 31.54
N GLN A 322 -0.40 7.61 32.38
CA GLN A 322 -1.23 7.41 33.55
C GLN A 322 -1.07 8.57 34.53
N SER A 323 -2.15 8.98 35.18
CA SER A 323 -2.14 10.08 36.17
C SER A 323 -1.22 9.80 37.36
N THR A 324 -1.07 8.53 37.74
CA THR A 324 -0.23 8.09 38.86
C THR A 324 1.18 7.70 38.45
N ASN A 325 1.44 7.46 37.16
CA ASN A 325 2.75 7.03 36.67
C ASN A 325 3.09 7.70 35.32
N PRO A 326 3.98 8.70 35.31
CA PRO A 326 4.33 9.43 34.10
C PRO A 326 5.08 8.59 33.06
N ALA A 327 5.64 7.44 33.44
CA ALA A 327 6.36 6.55 32.50
C ALA A 327 5.48 5.46 31.88
N SER A 328 4.22 5.33 32.32
CA SER A 328 3.31 4.29 31.84
C SER A 328 2.22 4.88 30.94
N PHE A 329 1.96 4.22 29.81
CA PHE A 329 0.88 4.58 28.90
C PHE A 329 -0.50 4.37 29.55
N ASP A 330 -1.39 5.36 29.45
CA ASP A 330 -2.78 5.25 29.90
C ASP A 330 -3.62 4.52 28.85
N ILE A 331 -3.43 3.20 28.81
CA ILE A 331 -4.12 2.35 27.85
C ILE A 331 -5.64 2.42 27.99
N GLU A 332 -6.17 2.59 29.20
CA GLU A 332 -7.61 2.57 29.41
C GLU A 332 -8.29 3.80 28.80
N ASN A 333 -7.66 4.97 28.89
CA ASN A 333 -8.27 6.22 28.42
C ASN A 333 -7.76 6.69 27.05
N ARG A 334 -6.62 6.18 26.57
CA ARG A 334 -5.94 6.70 25.36
C ARG A 334 -5.87 5.71 24.21
N LEU A 335 -6.24 4.45 24.42
CA LEU A 335 -6.35 3.45 23.38
C LEU A 335 -7.83 3.22 22.99
N TRP A 336 -8.21 3.78 21.85
CA TRP A 336 -9.52 3.63 21.25
C TRP A 336 -9.51 2.50 20.21
N PRO A 337 -10.60 1.72 20.03
CA PRO A 337 -11.85 1.73 20.80
C PRO A 337 -11.67 1.19 22.23
N ARG A 338 -12.31 1.83 23.20
CA ARG A 338 -12.43 1.32 24.58
C ARG A 338 -13.62 0.37 24.67
N PRO A 339 -13.63 -0.57 25.65
CA PRO A 339 -14.78 -1.46 25.85
C PRO A 339 -16.12 -0.75 26.08
N SER A 340 -16.10 0.49 26.59
CA SER A 340 -17.29 1.32 26.83
C SER A 340 -17.70 2.19 25.65
N ASP A 341 -16.89 2.29 24.60
CA ASP A 341 -17.23 3.09 23.43
C ASP A 341 -18.29 2.37 22.58
N PRO A 342 -19.28 3.08 22.01
CA PRO A 342 -20.41 2.48 21.28
C PRO A 342 -20.04 1.99 19.86
N ASN A 343 -18.96 1.23 19.74
CA ASN A 343 -18.37 0.76 18.48
C ASN A 343 -18.94 -0.61 18.07
N TYR A 344 -20.21 -0.64 17.67
CA TYR A 344 -20.96 -1.87 17.34
C TYR A 344 -21.29 -1.96 15.85
N SER A 345 -21.24 -3.18 15.26
CA SER A 345 -21.67 -3.42 13.88
C SER A 345 -23.18 -3.70 13.79
N ALA A 346 -23.87 -2.99 12.89
CA ALA A 346 -25.30 -3.17 12.62
C ALA A 346 -25.61 -4.35 11.67
N ALA A 347 -24.60 -5.02 11.10
CA ALA A 347 -24.78 -6.10 10.13
C ALA A 347 -25.22 -7.44 10.74
N ALA A 348 -25.28 -7.56 12.07
CA ALA A 348 -25.69 -8.77 12.78
C ALA A 348 -27.21 -8.78 13.07
N GLY A 349 -28.03 -8.80 12.02
CA GLY A 349 -29.49 -8.93 12.13
C GLY A 349 -30.20 -8.43 10.88
N GLY A 350 -30.83 -9.35 10.13
CA GLY A 350 -31.66 -9.00 8.97
C GLY A 350 -32.77 -8.01 9.34
N THR A 351 -33.12 -7.17 8.36
CA THR A 351 -34.23 -6.19 8.40
C THR A 351 -34.17 -5.14 9.52
N ALA A 352 -33.28 -4.16 9.39
CA ALA A 352 -33.42 -2.89 10.09
C ALA A 352 -33.30 -1.74 9.07
N GLY A 353 -34.43 -1.06 8.84
CA GLY A 353 -34.48 0.17 8.04
C GLY A 353 -33.66 1.29 8.69
N LEU A 354 -33.48 2.37 7.93
CA LEU A 354 -32.72 3.60 8.21
C LEU A 354 -33.19 4.39 9.45
N ALA A 355 -33.31 3.73 10.60
CA ALA A 355 -33.41 4.39 11.89
C ALA A 355 -31.99 4.58 12.41
N SER A 356 -31.67 5.81 12.83
CA SER A 356 -30.37 6.12 13.44
C SER A 356 -30.08 5.14 14.58
N ALA A 357 -28.80 4.87 14.85
CA ALA A 357 -28.41 4.09 16.02
C ALA A 357 -28.94 4.72 17.34
N ALA A 358 -29.34 6.00 17.32
CA ALA A 358 -30.04 6.66 18.42
C ALA A 358 -31.44 6.07 18.76
N SER A 359 -32.05 5.30 17.85
CA SER A 359 -33.33 4.61 18.08
C SER A 359 -33.17 3.19 18.63
N LEU A 360 -31.97 2.61 18.48
CA LEU A 360 -31.58 1.36 19.13
C LEU A 360 -30.87 1.75 20.43
N GLY A 361 -31.66 1.95 21.49
CA GLY A 361 -31.12 2.23 22.81
C GLY A 361 -29.95 1.30 23.13
N ALA A 362 -28.91 1.83 23.79
CA ALA A 362 -27.76 1.06 24.20
C ALA A 362 -28.21 -0.28 24.81
N PRO A 363 -27.63 -1.44 24.40
CA PRO A 363 -27.96 -2.69 25.04
C PRO A 363 -27.74 -2.53 26.55
N PRO A 364 -28.67 -3.00 27.39
CA PRO A 364 -28.50 -2.93 28.84
C PRO A 364 -27.14 -3.52 29.23
N VAL A 365 -26.44 -2.81 30.12
CA VAL A 365 -25.11 -3.18 30.63
C VAL A 365 -25.13 -4.66 31.02
N GLY A 366 -24.38 -5.50 30.29
CA GLY A 366 -24.29 -6.94 30.54
C GLY A 366 -24.80 -7.87 29.44
N GLN A 367 -25.36 -7.36 28.34
CA GLN A 367 -25.58 -8.17 27.12
C GLN A 367 -24.61 -7.77 26.02
N THR A 368 -23.71 -8.69 25.65
CA THR A 368 -22.96 -8.61 24.40
C THR A 368 -23.96 -8.59 23.24
N ALA A 369 -24.06 -7.46 22.53
CA ALA A 369 -24.64 -7.49 21.20
C ALA A 369 -23.91 -8.60 20.41
N ASN A 370 -24.66 -9.53 19.82
CA ASN A 370 -24.14 -10.63 19.00
C ASN A 370 -23.43 -10.16 17.70
N GLY A 371 -22.99 -8.90 17.63
CA GLY A 371 -22.30 -8.29 16.51
C GLY A 371 -20.91 -7.81 16.90
N GLY A 372 -19.90 -8.13 16.08
CA GLY A 372 -18.52 -7.67 16.28
C GLY A 372 -18.37 -6.14 16.22
N ARG A 373 -17.16 -5.65 16.52
CA ARG A 373 -16.82 -4.22 16.42
C ARG A 373 -16.88 -3.73 14.97
N ILE A 374 -17.44 -2.54 14.74
CA ILE A 374 -17.46 -1.93 13.40
C ILE A 374 -16.05 -1.45 13.02
N ILE A 375 -15.35 -0.73 13.91
CA ILE A 375 -13.92 -0.43 13.78
C ILE A 375 -13.12 -1.42 14.61
N ARG A 376 -12.30 -2.25 13.96
CA ARG A 376 -11.56 -3.34 14.61
C ARG A 376 -10.13 -2.97 15.02
N ASP A 377 -9.55 -2.01 14.29
CA ASP A 377 -8.22 -1.47 14.54
C ASP A 377 -8.14 -0.74 15.90
N TYR A 378 -6.94 -0.67 16.46
CA TYR A 378 -6.63 0.09 17.67
C TYR A 378 -5.80 1.34 17.37
N PHE A 379 -6.14 2.43 18.04
CA PHE A 379 -5.58 3.75 17.82
C PHE A 379 -5.21 4.45 19.14
N VAL A 380 -4.03 5.04 19.19
CA VAL A 380 -3.67 6.00 20.22
C VAL A 380 -4.30 7.34 19.86
N VAL A 381 -5.02 7.93 20.81
CA VAL A 381 -5.67 9.24 20.65
C VAL A 381 -5.11 10.21 21.68
N PHE A 382 -4.58 11.34 21.20
CA PHE A 382 -4.08 12.40 22.06
C PHE A 382 -5.22 13.31 22.55
N PRO A 383 -5.12 13.86 23.78
CA PRO A 383 -6.10 14.81 24.34
C PRO A 383 -5.97 16.24 23.77
N SER A 384 -5.59 16.35 22.51
CA SER A 384 -5.49 17.59 21.74
C SER A 384 -5.57 17.23 20.26
N LEU A 385 -6.12 18.12 19.45
CA LEU A 385 -6.17 17.98 17.99
C LEU A 385 -4.84 18.36 17.33
N GLN A 386 -3.96 19.03 18.08
CA GLN A 386 -2.64 19.45 17.63
C GLN A 386 -1.57 19.12 18.70
N PRO A 387 -1.40 17.84 19.09
CA PRO A 387 -0.54 17.47 20.21
C PRO A 387 0.90 17.94 20.06
N PHE A 388 1.44 17.89 18.83
CA PHE A 388 2.82 18.24 18.52
C PHE A 388 3.05 19.73 18.20
N ALA A 389 2.00 20.56 18.22
CA ALA A 389 2.15 22.01 18.04
C ALA A 389 2.70 22.70 19.30
N PRO A 390 3.33 23.89 19.17
CA PRO A 390 3.79 24.68 20.32
C PRO A 390 2.66 24.98 21.30
N ARG A 391 2.98 25.19 22.59
CA ARG A 391 1.99 25.37 23.68
C ARG A 391 0.87 26.38 23.43
N ALA A 392 1.10 27.40 22.59
CA ALA A 392 0.08 28.35 22.18
C ALA A 392 -1.10 27.71 21.43
N ALA A 393 -0.84 26.61 20.71
CA ALA A 393 -1.79 25.87 19.89
C ALA A 393 -1.72 24.34 20.11
N GLY A 394 -1.01 23.85 21.11
CA GLY A 394 -0.79 22.40 21.32
C GLY A 394 -0.27 22.04 22.70
N LEU A 395 0.40 20.90 22.80
CA LEU A 395 0.88 20.35 24.08
C LEU A 395 2.38 20.53 24.32
N ILE A 396 3.17 20.91 23.30
CA ILE A 396 4.63 21.05 23.44
C ILE A 396 5.01 22.29 24.25
N VAL A 397 5.62 22.10 25.41
CA VAL A 397 6.11 23.19 26.28
C VAL A 397 7.33 23.89 25.67
N PRO A 398 7.47 25.23 25.79
CA PRO A 398 8.63 25.96 25.31
C PRO A 398 9.97 25.35 25.74
N GLY A 399 10.93 25.30 24.81
CA GLY A 399 12.24 24.67 25.01
C GLY A 399 12.31 23.20 24.57
N ASN A 400 11.21 22.63 24.06
CA ASN A 400 11.16 21.36 23.36
C ASN A 400 10.82 21.60 21.87
N PRO A 401 11.32 20.78 20.93
CA PRO A 401 11.03 20.96 19.51
C PRO A 401 9.55 20.67 19.23
N ALA A 402 8.87 21.57 18.51
CA ALA A 402 7.48 21.38 18.12
C ALA A 402 7.40 21.06 16.62
N ASN A 403 6.35 20.36 16.21
CA ASN A 403 6.07 20.02 14.82
C ASN A 403 4.68 20.54 14.42
N ALA A 404 4.58 21.84 14.19
CA ALA A 404 3.32 22.48 13.76
C ALA A 404 2.98 22.18 12.29
N GLU A 405 3.98 21.81 11.48
CA GLU A 405 3.82 21.59 10.04
C GLU A 405 2.81 20.48 9.72
N ILE A 406 2.67 19.48 10.61
CA ILE A 406 1.63 18.43 10.51
C ILE A 406 0.21 19.03 10.34
N TYR A 407 -0.05 20.20 10.94
CA TYR A 407 -1.37 20.84 10.96
C TYR A 407 -1.46 22.04 10.02
N THR A 408 -0.42 22.33 9.25
CA THR A 408 -0.40 23.42 8.26
C THR A 408 0.00 22.96 6.87
N SER A 409 0.49 21.73 6.73
CA SER A 409 0.83 21.13 5.44
C SER A 409 -0.41 20.54 4.76
N PRO A 410 -0.60 20.77 3.45
CA PRO A 410 -1.58 20.06 2.63
C PRO A 410 -1.47 18.54 2.79
N GLY A 411 -2.60 17.84 2.75
CA GLY A 411 -2.63 16.37 2.89
C GLY A 411 -1.79 15.66 1.83
N GLU A 412 -1.72 16.21 0.62
CA GLU A 412 -0.88 15.70 -0.47
C GLU A 412 0.60 15.59 -0.09
N TYR A 413 1.15 16.60 0.59
CA TYR A 413 2.53 16.59 1.05
C TYR A 413 2.68 15.78 2.33
N LEU A 414 1.77 15.94 3.30
CA LEU A 414 1.82 15.25 4.59
C LEU A 414 1.83 13.72 4.45
N TYR A 415 1.13 13.17 3.46
CA TYR A 415 0.99 11.72 3.23
C TYR A 415 1.89 11.18 2.12
N SER A 416 2.79 11.99 1.56
CA SER A 416 3.73 11.58 0.51
C SER A 416 5.18 11.61 1.03
N PRO A 417 6.18 11.17 0.24
CA PRO A 417 7.59 11.31 0.60
C PRO A 417 8.05 12.75 0.86
N GLN A 418 7.23 13.77 0.56
CA GLN A 418 7.49 15.19 0.80
C GLN A 418 6.93 15.68 2.15
N HIS A 419 6.62 14.75 3.06
CA HIS A 419 6.11 15.06 4.38
C HIS A 419 7.09 15.92 5.20
N PRO A 420 6.59 16.71 6.18
CA PRO A 420 7.43 17.38 7.16
C PRO A 420 8.41 16.43 7.85
N SER A 421 9.59 16.92 8.24
CA SER A 421 10.53 16.12 9.01
C SER A 421 9.92 15.67 10.35
N SER A 422 10.20 14.44 10.75
CA SER A 422 9.71 13.93 12.03
C SER A 422 10.52 14.46 13.21
N VAL A 423 9.84 14.87 14.28
CA VAL A 423 10.45 15.32 15.55
C VAL A 423 10.26 14.26 16.63
N TYR A 424 9.07 13.66 16.70
CA TYR A 424 8.70 12.64 17.68
C TYR A 424 8.42 11.30 17.03
N ARG A 425 8.79 10.22 17.71
CA ARG A 425 8.54 8.84 17.28
C ARG A 425 7.86 8.07 18.40
N LEU A 426 6.71 7.49 18.11
CA LEU A 426 5.92 6.63 18.98
C LEU A 426 6.43 5.21 18.82
N LYS A 427 7.01 4.65 19.89
CA LYS A 427 7.45 3.26 19.95
C LYS A 427 6.39 2.44 20.67
N VAL A 428 5.69 1.59 19.93
CA VAL A 428 4.63 0.74 20.44
C VAL A 428 5.11 -0.70 20.50
N ARG A 429 4.85 -1.37 21.61
CA ARG A 429 5.02 -2.81 21.76
C ARG A 429 3.71 -3.43 22.21
N TYR A 430 3.31 -4.54 21.61
CA TYR A 430 2.12 -5.28 21.99
C TYR A 430 2.28 -6.76 21.60
N GLN A 431 1.36 -7.59 22.07
CA GLN A 431 1.24 -8.97 21.62
C GLN A 431 0.11 -9.07 20.60
N SER A 432 0.31 -9.79 19.50
CA SER A 432 -0.75 -10.15 18.56
C SER A 432 -1.14 -11.62 18.72
N GLU A 433 -2.44 -11.88 18.61
CA GLU A 433 -3.06 -13.20 18.50
C GLU A 433 -3.49 -13.40 17.05
N GLY A 434 -2.68 -14.14 16.27
CA GLY A 434 -2.93 -14.40 14.85
C GLY A 434 -2.51 -15.82 14.47
N GLY A 435 -3.50 -16.65 14.13
CA GLY A 435 -3.33 -18.02 13.66
C GLY A 435 -4.56 -18.86 13.99
N SER A 436 -5.38 -19.16 12.97
CA SER A 436 -6.64 -19.90 13.05
C SER A 436 -6.48 -21.41 13.25
N ASP A 437 -5.42 -21.87 13.91
CA ASP A 437 -5.26 -23.29 14.25
C ASP A 437 -4.51 -23.42 15.57
N ASP A 438 -5.12 -24.14 16.51
CA ASP A 438 -4.53 -24.49 17.80
C ASP A 438 -3.17 -25.17 17.58
N GLY A 439 -2.11 -24.57 18.13
CA GLY A 439 -0.76 -25.16 18.07
C GLY A 439 0.03 -24.94 16.78
N ALA A 440 -0.33 -23.97 15.92
CA ALA A 440 0.50 -23.61 14.76
C ALA A 440 1.26 -22.28 14.96
N LEU A 441 2.56 -22.26 14.65
CA LEU A 441 3.42 -21.07 14.63
C LEU A 441 3.76 -20.67 13.21
N SER A 442 3.60 -19.39 12.87
CA SER A 442 4.17 -18.82 11.65
C SER A 442 5.63 -18.42 11.90
N LEU A 443 6.55 -19.02 11.14
CA LEU A 443 7.97 -18.67 11.10
C LEU A 443 8.23 -17.37 10.31
N GLY A 444 7.18 -16.81 9.68
CA GLY A 444 7.22 -15.54 8.94
C GLY A 444 8.32 -15.49 7.88
N SER A 445 8.55 -16.62 7.22
CA SER A 445 9.49 -16.84 6.13
C SER A 445 8.87 -17.86 5.18
N VAL A 446 8.76 -17.54 3.90
CA VAL A 446 8.08 -18.41 2.91
C VAL A 446 9.02 -19.44 2.25
N GLN A 447 10.28 -19.51 2.70
CA GLN A 447 11.27 -20.44 2.16
C GLN A 447 12.21 -20.95 3.26
N VAL A 448 11.62 -21.63 4.24
CA VAL A 448 12.38 -22.27 5.31
C VAL A 448 13.10 -23.48 4.73
N ARG A 449 14.41 -23.58 4.92
CA ARG A 449 15.18 -24.73 4.45
C ARG A 449 14.72 -25.99 5.18
N ARG A 450 14.41 -27.02 4.39
CA ARG A 450 13.99 -28.32 4.92
C ARG A 450 15.00 -28.85 5.94
N ALA A 451 14.51 -29.32 7.09
CA ALA A 451 15.31 -29.88 8.19
C ALA A 451 16.28 -28.93 8.91
N SER A 452 16.24 -27.63 8.62
CA SER A 452 17.11 -26.65 9.29
C SER A 452 16.62 -26.27 10.68
N GLU A 453 15.34 -26.50 10.98
CA GLU A 453 14.72 -25.98 12.18
C GLU A 453 15.19 -26.70 13.47
N ARG A 454 15.30 -25.94 14.55
CA ARG A 454 15.53 -26.41 15.92
C ARG A 454 14.50 -25.74 16.82
N VAL A 455 13.62 -26.53 17.40
CA VAL A 455 12.49 -26.07 18.21
C VAL A 455 12.75 -26.42 19.66
N VAL A 456 12.65 -25.43 20.54
CA VAL A 456 12.92 -25.57 21.97
C VAL A 456 11.74 -24.99 22.75
N VAL A 457 11.21 -25.73 23.72
CA VAL A 457 10.14 -25.27 24.62
C VAL A 457 10.65 -25.25 26.05
N ASP A 458 10.70 -24.06 26.68
CA ASP A 458 11.30 -23.81 28.00
C ASP A 458 12.69 -24.47 28.18
N GLY A 459 13.52 -24.42 27.14
CA GLY A 459 14.85 -25.04 27.14
C GLY A 459 14.90 -26.52 26.75
N ILE A 460 13.75 -27.19 26.57
CA ILE A 460 13.68 -28.59 26.14
C ILE A 460 13.56 -28.68 24.61
N PRO A 461 14.53 -29.29 23.90
CA PRO A 461 14.44 -29.46 22.46
C PRO A 461 13.36 -30.48 22.09
N LEU A 462 12.55 -30.15 21.09
CA LEU A 462 11.52 -31.02 20.53
C LEU A 462 12.04 -31.80 19.32
N ARG A 463 11.41 -32.95 19.03
CA ARG A 463 11.74 -33.80 17.88
C ARG A 463 10.77 -33.58 16.73
N ARG A 464 11.32 -33.30 15.55
CA ARG A 464 10.55 -33.22 14.30
C ARG A 464 9.81 -34.54 14.01
N ASP A 465 8.62 -34.44 13.43
CA ASP A 465 7.71 -35.51 13.04
C ASP A 465 7.13 -36.34 14.21
N VAL A 466 7.58 -36.07 15.44
CA VAL A 466 7.08 -36.68 16.68
C VAL A 466 6.33 -35.63 17.51
N ASP A 467 6.99 -34.51 17.80
CA ASP A 467 6.48 -33.44 18.67
C ASP A 467 5.93 -32.25 17.86
N TYR A 468 6.43 -32.05 16.64
CA TYR A 468 5.98 -31.00 15.71
C TYR A 468 6.24 -31.39 14.26
N ARG A 469 5.55 -30.74 13.31
CA ARG A 469 5.78 -30.81 11.86
C ARG A 469 5.98 -29.39 11.31
N VAL A 470 6.65 -29.27 10.16
CA VAL A 470 6.88 -27.98 9.50
C VAL A 470 6.47 -28.07 8.04
N ASP A 471 5.66 -27.12 7.61
CA ASP A 471 5.45 -26.73 6.22
C ASP A 471 6.51 -25.71 5.84
N TYR A 472 7.42 -26.12 4.96
CA TYR A 472 8.60 -25.35 4.60
C TYR A 472 8.31 -24.28 3.54
N GLU A 473 7.24 -24.45 2.76
CA GLU A 473 6.79 -23.52 1.72
C GLU A 473 5.98 -22.38 2.33
N LEU A 474 5.15 -22.70 3.33
CA LEU A 474 4.36 -21.71 4.05
C LEU A 474 5.08 -21.14 5.29
N GLY A 475 6.25 -21.70 5.65
CA GLY A 475 6.99 -21.32 6.84
C GLY A 475 6.18 -21.53 8.11
N ARG A 476 5.49 -22.66 8.20
CA ARG A 476 4.50 -22.91 9.25
C ARG A 476 4.86 -24.15 10.05
N LEU A 477 4.99 -24.01 11.36
CA LEU A 477 5.25 -25.11 12.29
C LEU A 477 3.97 -25.49 13.01
N VAL A 478 3.63 -26.77 13.11
CA VAL A 478 2.45 -27.28 13.82
C VAL A 478 2.88 -28.28 14.88
N PHE A 479 2.47 -28.07 16.13
CA PHE A 479 2.74 -29.03 17.21
C PHE A 479 1.83 -30.26 17.09
N ALA A 480 2.37 -31.43 17.41
CA ALA A 480 1.63 -32.70 17.30
C ALA A 480 0.58 -32.88 18.39
N ARG A 481 0.77 -32.27 19.58
CA ARG A 481 -0.12 -32.40 20.75
C ARG A 481 -0.27 -31.09 21.54
N PRO A 482 -0.76 -30.01 20.92
CA PRO A 482 -0.81 -28.68 21.54
C PRO A 482 -1.58 -28.65 22.86
N ASP A 483 -2.73 -29.34 22.93
CA ASP A 483 -3.62 -29.42 24.11
C ASP A 483 -2.93 -29.94 25.38
N THR A 484 -1.89 -30.75 25.20
CA THR A 484 -1.11 -31.32 26.32
C THR A 484 0.16 -30.52 26.59
N MET A 485 0.78 -29.96 25.55
CA MET A 485 2.04 -29.24 25.67
C MET A 485 1.87 -27.82 26.22
N PHE A 486 0.72 -27.18 26.00
CA PHE A 486 0.47 -25.76 26.29
C PHE A 486 -0.74 -25.51 27.20
N ARG A 487 -1.00 -26.39 28.18
CA ARG A 487 -2.01 -26.17 29.25
C ARG A 487 -1.77 -24.89 30.08
N ARG A 488 -0.56 -24.35 30.01
CA ARG A 488 -0.13 -23.06 30.56
C ARG A 488 0.74 -22.39 29.51
N GLN A 489 0.90 -21.08 29.59
CA GLN A 489 1.78 -20.34 28.68
C GLN A 489 3.23 -20.83 28.82
N ARG A 490 3.88 -21.17 27.71
CA ARG A 490 5.30 -21.59 27.64
C ARG A 490 6.05 -20.78 26.59
N THR A 491 7.37 -20.66 26.76
CA THR A 491 8.22 -19.99 25.76
C THR A 491 8.72 -21.02 24.75
N VAL A 492 8.47 -20.76 23.47
CA VAL A 492 8.97 -21.56 22.36
C VAL A 492 9.98 -20.75 21.57
N THR A 493 11.20 -21.28 21.41
CA THR A 493 12.22 -20.72 20.52
C THR A 493 12.40 -21.61 19.30
N VAL A 494 12.36 -21.03 18.10
CA VAL A 494 12.59 -21.72 16.83
C VAL A 494 13.75 -21.06 16.10
N ARG A 495 14.81 -21.83 15.86
CA ARG A 495 15.95 -21.46 15.03
C ARG A 495 15.85 -22.18 13.69
N PHE A 496 16.00 -21.51 12.55
CA PHE A 496 15.92 -22.14 11.23
C PHE A 496 16.77 -21.39 10.20
N GLU A 497 17.07 -22.03 9.07
CA GLU A 497 17.70 -21.39 7.90
C GLU A 497 16.62 -21.03 6.87
N GLU A 498 16.72 -19.87 6.25
CA GLU A 498 15.86 -19.45 5.14
C GLU A 498 16.68 -19.15 3.88
N ASN A 499 16.08 -19.44 2.72
CA ASN A 499 16.52 -18.90 1.44
C ASN A 499 15.77 -17.57 1.24
N PRO A 500 16.44 -16.41 1.27
CA PRO A 500 15.77 -15.16 0.98
C PRO A 500 15.38 -15.14 -0.49
N LEU A 501 14.13 -14.74 -0.76
CA LEU A 501 13.59 -14.56 -2.12
C LEU A 501 14.39 -13.56 -2.96
N PHE A 502 15.21 -12.73 -2.31
CA PHE A 502 16.13 -11.79 -2.93
C PHE A 502 17.53 -12.07 -2.36
N ILE A 503 18.45 -12.56 -3.19
CA ILE A 503 19.85 -12.67 -2.79
C ILE A 503 20.39 -11.25 -2.65
N GLY A 504 20.77 -10.85 -1.43
CA GLY A 504 21.50 -9.61 -1.23
C GLY A 504 22.80 -9.63 -2.06
N THR A 505 23.11 -8.49 -2.66
CA THR A 505 24.35 -8.10 -3.34
C THR A 505 25.43 -9.21 -3.36
N PRO A 506 25.70 -9.87 -4.52
CA PRO A 506 26.64 -10.99 -4.62
C PRO A 506 27.94 -10.75 -3.85
N THR A 507 28.19 -11.58 -2.83
CA THR A 507 29.33 -11.41 -1.92
C THR A 507 30.39 -12.48 -2.18
N THR A 508 31.60 -12.05 -2.49
CA THR A 508 32.79 -12.91 -2.56
C THR A 508 33.50 -12.93 -1.22
N LEU A 509 34.00 -14.10 -0.83
CA LEU A 509 34.66 -14.36 0.44
C LEU A 509 35.98 -15.09 0.21
N PHE A 510 37.05 -14.54 0.77
CA PHE A 510 38.34 -15.22 0.93
C PHE A 510 38.67 -15.31 2.41
N GLY A 511 39.05 -16.49 2.89
CA GLY A 511 39.38 -16.69 4.29
C GLY A 511 40.58 -17.59 4.46
N LEU A 512 41.37 -17.34 5.49
CA LEU A 512 42.51 -18.13 5.93
C LEU A 512 42.50 -18.22 7.45
N THR A 513 42.62 -19.42 8.01
CA THR A 513 42.84 -19.65 9.43
C THR A 513 44.04 -20.56 9.64
N GLY A 514 44.77 -20.33 10.71
CA GLY A 514 45.88 -21.15 11.18
C GLY A 514 45.70 -21.47 12.66
N SER A 515 45.94 -22.70 13.08
CA SER A 515 45.91 -23.12 14.48
C SER A 515 47.16 -23.92 14.80
N MET A 516 47.93 -23.47 15.79
CA MET A 516 49.16 -24.11 16.22
C MET A 516 49.06 -24.45 17.72
N PRO A 517 48.80 -25.72 18.08
CA PRO A 517 48.90 -26.17 19.45
C PRO A 517 50.36 -26.27 19.86
N PHE A 518 50.63 -25.94 21.12
CA PHE A 518 51.90 -26.16 21.81
C PHE A 518 51.62 -26.83 23.16
N ARG A 519 52.67 -27.26 23.86
CA ARG A 519 52.57 -28.14 25.06
C ARG A 519 51.53 -27.70 26.09
N ASN A 520 51.35 -26.39 26.27
CA ASN A 520 50.52 -25.80 27.32
C ASN A 520 49.41 -24.90 26.76
N GLY A 521 49.07 -24.98 25.47
CA GLY A 521 48.13 -24.03 24.87
C GLY A 521 48.03 -24.09 23.36
N GLU A 522 47.43 -23.07 22.76
CA GLU A 522 47.32 -22.90 21.32
C GLU A 522 47.37 -21.43 20.92
N ILE A 523 47.84 -21.16 19.71
CA ILE A 523 47.75 -19.86 19.04
C ILE A 523 46.97 -20.06 17.74
N ASN A 524 46.00 -19.19 17.48
CA ASN A 524 45.24 -19.16 16.25
C ASN A 524 45.45 -17.83 15.50
N LEU A 525 45.54 -17.92 14.19
CA LEU A 525 45.62 -16.82 13.23
C LEU A 525 44.39 -16.87 12.35
N MET A 526 43.86 -15.71 11.96
CA MET A 526 42.74 -15.64 11.03
C MET A 526 42.83 -14.38 10.16
N ALA A 527 42.39 -14.50 8.91
CA ALA A 527 42.17 -13.41 7.99
C ALA A 527 40.95 -13.72 7.11
N VAL A 528 40.05 -12.76 6.95
CA VAL A 528 38.84 -12.89 6.13
C VAL A 528 38.65 -11.59 5.34
N GLN A 529 38.57 -11.72 4.02
CA GLN A 529 38.22 -10.63 3.12
C GLN A 529 36.84 -10.92 2.51
N GLN A 530 35.96 -9.93 2.57
CA GLN A 530 34.65 -9.95 1.94
C GLN A 530 34.55 -8.80 0.94
N SER A 531 33.97 -9.05 -0.23
CA SER A 531 33.71 -8.01 -1.24
C SER A 531 32.37 -8.25 -1.92
N GLN A 532 31.52 -7.24 -1.90
CA GLN A 532 30.22 -7.21 -2.57
C GLN A 532 30.36 -6.66 -3.98
N ARG A 533 29.40 -6.98 -4.86
CA ARG A 533 29.26 -6.40 -6.21
C ARG A 533 27.82 -5.97 -6.46
N THR A 534 27.64 -4.81 -7.07
CA THR A 534 26.33 -4.29 -7.46
C THR A 534 26.00 -4.69 -8.90
N ASP A 535 24.71 -4.97 -9.16
CA ASP A 535 24.20 -5.20 -10.52
C ASP A 535 23.81 -3.88 -11.22
N PHE A 536 23.89 -2.75 -10.50
CA PHE A 536 23.60 -1.44 -11.06
C PHE A 536 24.83 -0.83 -11.71
N ASN A 537 24.71 -0.40 -12.97
CA ASN A 537 25.75 0.41 -13.63
C ASN A 537 25.93 1.79 -12.96
N ARG A 538 24.90 2.27 -12.25
CA ARG A 538 24.88 3.50 -11.46
C ARG A 538 24.26 3.21 -10.09
N PRO A 539 25.03 2.71 -9.10
CA PRO A 539 24.49 2.34 -7.81
C PRO A 539 23.99 3.57 -7.06
N GLN A 540 22.75 3.52 -6.57
CA GLN A 540 22.20 4.58 -5.73
C GLN A 540 22.80 4.54 -4.32
N LEU A 541 22.74 5.66 -3.58
CA LEU A 541 23.18 5.75 -2.19
C LEU A 541 22.48 4.68 -1.33
N GLY A 542 23.26 3.87 -0.62
CA GLY A 542 22.79 2.70 0.15
C GLY A 542 22.87 1.36 -0.60
N PHE A 543 23.12 1.37 -1.90
CA PHE A 543 23.31 0.19 -2.75
C PHE A 543 24.75 0.05 -3.26
N GLU A 544 25.69 0.78 -2.65
CA GLU A 544 27.10 0.68 -2.98
C GLU A 544 27.69 -0.67 -2.55
N PRO A 545 28.60 -1.25 -3.33
CA PRO A 545 29.29 -2.45 -2.91
C PRO A 545 30.23 -2.14 -1.73
N VAL A 546 30.07 -2.92 -0.66
CA VAL A 546 30.94 -2.86 0.52
C VAL A 546 32.03 -3.94 0.42
N SER A 547 33.23 -3.62 0.89
CA SER A 547 34.27 -4.61 1.14
C SER A 547 34.84 -4.49 2.55
N SER A 548 35.31 -5.58 3.14
CA SER A 548 35.96 -5.55 4.45
C SER A 548 37.07 -6.58 4.55
N LEU A 549 38.13 -6.23 5.28
CA LEU A 549 39.21 -7.14 5.67
C LEU A 549 39.26 -7.24 7.18
N LEU A 550 39.06 -8.43 7.71
CA LEU A 550 39.20 -8.79 9.12
C LEU A 550 40.47 -9.63 9.27
N ALA A 551 41.32 -9.31 10.24
CA ALA A 551 42.48 -10.13 10.56
C ALA A 551 42.70 -10.16 12.07
N GLY A 552 43.16 -11.28 12.61
CA GLY A 552 43.40 -11.39 14.04
C GLY A 552 44.24 -12.57 14.45
N VAL A 553 44.70 -12.48 15.70
CA VAL A 553 45.49 -13.49 16.40
C VAL A 553 44.87 -13.67 17.76
N ASN A 554 44.61 -14.92 18.15
CA ASN A 554 44.23 -15.24 19.52
C ASN A 554 45.11 -16.37 20.05
N GLY A 555 45.23 -16.46 21.37
CA GLY A 555 46.00 -17.52 21.99
C GLY A 555 45.58 -17.75 23.42
N GLN A 556 45.71 -19.00 23.85
CA GLN A 556 45.48 -19.40 25.22
C GLN A 556 46.62 -20.29 25.70
N ALA A 557 47.10 -20.06 26.91
CA ALA A 557 48.13 -20.85 27.55
C ALA A 557 47.75 -21.13 29.00
N GLY A 558 47.83 -22.38 29.43
CA GLY A 558 47.50 -22.81 30.78
C GLY A 558 48.60 -23.63 31.42
N TRP A 559 49.01 -23.24 32.61
CA TRP A 559 50.05 -23.91 33.39
C TRP A 559 49.48 -24.40 34.71
N GLU A 560 49.84 -25.62 35.09
CA GLU A 560 49.62 -26.11 36.45
C GLU A 560 50.61 -25.43 37.40
N VAL A 561 50.09 -24.82 38.46
CA VAL A 561 50.87 -24.03 39.41
C VAL A 561 50.91 -24.77 40.74
N ALA A 562 51.76 -25.81 40.78
CA ALA A 562 51.99 -26.60 41.98
C ALA A 562 52.38 -25.77 43.23
N PRO A 563 53.12 -24.64 43.14
CA PRO A 563 53.35 -23.77 44.29
C PRO A 563 52.05 -23.17 44.87
N LEU A 564 51.09 -22.82 44.02
CA LEU A 564 49.79 -22.29 44.45
C LEU A 564 48.95 -23.39 45.10
N THR A 565 49.00 -24.61 44.55
CA THR A 565 48.34 -25.79 45.15
C THR A 565 48.91 -26.08 46.54
N ARG A 566 50.24 -26.01 46.68
CA ARG A 566 50.94 -26.18 47.96
C ARG A 566 50.65 -25.06 48.95
N LEU A 567 50.54 -23.82 48.50
CA LEU A 567 50.19 -22.69 49.36
C LEU A 567 48.75 -22.80 49.88
N LEU A 568 47.81 -23.22 49.03
CA LEU A 568 46.42 -23.48 49.42
C LEU A 568 46.29 -24.65 50.40
N SER A 569 47.13 -25.69 50.27
CA SER A 569 47.16 -26.83 51.20
C SER A 569 47.67 -26.48 52.61
N ARG A 570 48.24 -25.29 52.82
CA ARG A 570 48.69 -24.80 54.14
C ARG A 570 47.63 -23.99 54.89
N LEU A 571 46.49 -23.68 54.27
CA LEU A 571 45.40 -22.98 54.93
C LEU A 571 44.58 -23.97 55.79
N PRO A 572 44.31 -23.65 57.07
CA PRO A 572 43.46 -24.49 57.90
C PRO A 572 42.06 -24.59 57.28
N PHE A 573 41.45 -25.79 57.37
CA PHE A 573 40.12 -26.14 56.85
C PHE A 573 39.98 -26.29 55.32
N VAL A 574 41.07 -26.23 54.54
CA VAL A 574 41.05 -26.46 53.07
C VAL A 574 41.93 -27.66 52.71
N SER A 575 41.35 -28.68 52.07
CA SER A 575 42.08 -29.83 51.53
C SER A 575 41.88 -29.89 50.01
N PRO A 576 42.76 -29.25 49.21
CA PRO A 576 42.59 -29.23 47.76
C PRO A 576 42.87 -30.62 47.17
N THR A 577 41.84 -31.28 46.63
CA THR A 577 41.96 -32.54 45.87
C THR A 577 42.31 -32.33 44.41
N ALA A 578 42.22 -31.10 43.90
CA ALA A 578 42.52 -30.74 42.52
C ALA A 578 43.75 -29.82 42.40
N THR A 579 44.53 -29.98 41.32
CA THR A 579 45.69 -29.14 41.01
C THR A 579 45.27 -27.73 40.61
N SER A 580 46.01 -26.71 41.08
CA SER A 580 45.76 -25.32 40.70
C SER A 580 46.28 -25.05 39.28
N ARG A 581 45.49 -24.36 38.45
CA ARG A 581 45.86 -24.01 37.07
C ARG A 581 45.66 -22.52 36.82
N ILE A 582 46.65 -21.87 36.21
CA ILE A 582 46.52 -20.49 35.71
C ILE A 582 46.40 -20.55 34.20
N THR A 583 45.39 -19.91 33.64
CA THR A 583 45.21 -19.75 32.19
C THR A 583 45.32 -18.28 31.82
N VAL A 584 46.16 -17.97 30.83
CA VAL A 584 46.28 -16.65 30.22
C VAL A 584 45.71 -16.74 28.81
N GLN A 585 44.83 -15.79 28.48
CA GLN A 585 44.23 -15.66 27.17
C GLN A 585 44.54 -14.26 26.62
N GLY A 586 44.92 -14.20 25.35
CA GLY A 586 45.21 -12.95 24.66
C GLY A 586 44.59 -12.96 23.27
N GLU A 587 44.07 -11.80 22.85
CA GLU A 587 43.46 -11.63 21.53
C GLU A 587 43.78 -10.24 20.98
N LEU A 588 44.10 -10.19 19.69
CA LEU A 588 44.30 -8.98 18.90
C LEU A 588 43.55 -9.15 17.57
N ALA A 589 42.69 -8.20 17.22
CA ALA A 589 41.97 -8.20 15.95
C ALA A 589 41.98 -6.79 15.34
N THR A 590 41.98 -6.74 14.01
CA THR A 590 41.85 -5.51 13.23
C THR A 590 40.79 -5.72 12.14
N SER A 591 40.07 -4.64 11.84
CA SER A 591 39.08 -4.59 10.77
C SER A 591 39.34 -3.35 9.91
N ARG A 592 39.30 -3.52 8.59
CA ARG A 592 39.37 -2.45 7.60
C ARG A 592 38.17 -2.53 6.66
N PRO A 593 37.04 -1.89 7.04
CA PRO A 593 35.89 -1.77 6.15
C PRO A 593 36.11 -0.66 5.11
N ARG A 594 35.61 -0.89 3.90
CA ARG A 594 35.44 0.09 2.83
C ARG A 594 33.96 0.09 2.44
N LEU A 595 33.25 1.13 2.85
CA LEU A 595 31.80 1.25 2.69
C LEU A 595 31.38 1.56 1.25
N ASN A 596 32.28 2.08 0.42
CA ASN A 596 32.08 2.25 -1.01
C ASN A 596 33.32 1.76 -1.75
N ALA A 597 33.27 0.54 -2.27
CA ALA A 597 34.40 -0.08 -2.96
C ALA A 597 34.67 0.54 -4.34
N ASP A 598 33.64 1.07 -5.00
CA ASP A 598 33.71 1.63 -6.37
C ASP A 598 33.96 3.14 -6.38
N GLY A 599 33.77 3.82 -5.24
CA GLY A 599 34.11 5.23 -5.06
C GLY A 599 33.07 6.23 -5.56
N GLU A 600 31.96 5.74 -6.13
CA GLU A 600 30.87 6.57 -6.64
C GLU A 600 29.53 6.07 -6.08
N ALA A 601 28.58 6.99 -5.87
CA ALA A 601 27.22 6.70 -5.44
C ALA A 601 26.30 7.78 -5.99
N TYR A 602 25.18 7.37 -6.57
CA TYR A 602 24.20 8.28 -7.16
C TYR A 602 23.11 8.59 -6.13
N VAL A 603 22.88 9.87 -5.85
CA VAL A 603 21.72 10.27 -5.04
C VAL A 603 20.43 10.05 -5.84
N GLU A 604 20.49 10.24 -7.16
CA GLU A 604 19.39 10.05 -8.09
C GLU A 604 19.95 9.68 -9.48
N SER A 605 19.21 8.86 -10.21
CA SER A 605 19.51 8.43 -11.57
C SER A 605 18.59 9.05 -12.63
N PHE A 606 17.40 9.53 -12.24
CA PHE A 606 16.32 10.01 -13.12
C PHE A 606 15.82 8.97 -14.15
N GLU A 607 16.17 7.70 -13.99
CA GLU A 607 15.77 6.61 -14.90
C GLU A 607 14.45 5.92 -14.44
N SER A 608 13.91 6.30 -13.28
CA SER A 608 12.83 5.56 -12.61
C SER A 608 11.41 6.01 -12.94
N ASP A 609 11.23 7.22 -13.48
CA ASP A 609 9.90 7.78 -13.75
C ASP A 609 9.57 7.73 -15.25
N ALA A 610 8.80 6.72 -15.65
CA ALA A 610 8.33 6.56 -17.03
C ALA A 610 7.11 7.43 -17.37
N GLY A 611 6.65 8.27 -16.44
CA GLY A 611 5.44 9.08 -16.57
C GLY A 611 4.15 8.24 -16.64
N ILE A 612 3.02 8.92 -16.84
CA ILE A 612 1.70 8.28 -16.93
C ILE A 612 1.44 7.89 -18.38
N ARG A 613 1.42 6.59 -18.67
CA ARG A 613 1.12 6.10 -20.02
C ARG A 613 -0.39 6.10 -20.30
N VAL A 614 -0.78 6.72 -21.41
CA VAL A 614 -2.15 6.69 -21.92
C VAL A 614 -2.29 5.49 -22.88
N SER A 615 -3.26 4.62 -22.63
CA SER A 615 -3.54 3.49 -23.53
C SER A 615 -3.94 4.00 -24.92
N LEU A 616 -3.30 3.50 -25.97
CA LEU A 616 -3.68 3.76 -27.35
C LEU A 616 -4.61 2.69 -27.93
N PHE A 617 -4.98 1.66 -27.16
CA PHE A 617 -5.93 0.64 -27.59
C PHE A 617 -7.34 1.23 -27.73
N ASP A 618 -8.02 0.98 -28.85
CA ASP A 618 -9.33 1.56 -29.14
C ASP A 618 -10.41 1.20 -28.11
N GLN A 619 -10.37 -0.03 -27.57
CA GLN A 619 -11.22 -0.50 -26.47
C GLN A 619 -11.05 0.29 -25.15
N SER A 620 -9.94 1.02 -24.98
CA SER A 620 -9.72 1.89 -23.82
C SER A 620 -10.34 3.28 -23.99
N TRP A 621 -10.90 3.58 -25.15
CA TRP A 621 -11.50 4.87 -25.47
C TRP A 621 -13.02 4.74 -25.64
N ALA A 622 -13.73 5.75 -25.16
CA ALA A 622 -15.17 5.88 -25.30
C ALA A 622 -15.52 7.25 -25.88
N LEU A 623 -16.73 7.40 -26.41
CA LEU A 623 -17.27 8.71 -26.75
C LEU A 623 -17.41 9.57 -25.48
N ALA A 624 -17.05 10.84 -25.57
CA ALA A 624 -17.04 11.76 -24.44
C ALA A 624 -18.24 12.71 -24.41
N SER A 625 -18.34 13.48 -23.33
CA SER A 625 -19.29 14.56 -23.18
C SER A 625 -18.97 15.76 -24.08
N GLN A 626 -19.85 16.75 -24.06
CA GLN A 626 -19.53 18.08 -24.59
C GLN A 626 -18.32 18.63 -23.84
N PRO A 627 -17.23 19.03 -24.52
CA PRO A 627 -16.09 19.64 -23.84
C PRO A 627 -16.48 20.96 -23.18
N ALA A 628 -15.84 21.27 -22.07
CA ALA A 628 -16.02 22.57 -21.44
C ALA A 628 -15.49 23.68 -22.36
N GLN A 629 -16.31 24.71 -22.61
CA GLN A 629 -15.92 25.80 -23.51
C GLN A 629 -14.86 26.72 -22.87
N GLY A 630 -14.91 26.88 -21.55
CA GLY A 630 -14.08 27.85 -20.84
C GLY A 630 -14.26 29.27 -21.38
N ARG A 631 -13.25 30.12 -21.20
CA ARG A 631 -13.25 31.50 -21.72
C ARG A 631 -12.42 31.65 -23.00
N THR A 632 -11.42 30.79 -23.20
CA THR A 632 -10.42 30.89 -24.27
C THR A 632 -10.89 30.32 -25.60
N LEU A 633 -11.61 29.19 -25.60
CA LEU A 633 -12.03 28.52 -26.83
C LEU A 633 -13.06 29.34 -27.64
N PRO A 634 -14.10 29.94 -27.03
CA PRO A 634 -15.01 30.84 -27.74
C PRO A 634 -14.31 32.07 -28.33
N GLN A 635 -13.31 32.62 -27.64
CA GLN A 635 -12.53 33.74 -28.15
C GLN A 635 -11.68 33.36 -29.37
N ARG A 636 -11.13 32.14 -29.38
CA ARG A 636 -10.25 31.66 -30.47
C ARG A 636 -11.01 31.16 -31.70
N PHE A 637 -12.20 30.60 -31.52
CA PHE A 637 -12.92 29.88 -32.57
C PHE A 637 -14.29 30.48 -32.93
N GLY A 638 -14.70 31.59 -32.30
CA GLY A 638 -16.02 32.21 -32.47
C GLY A 638 -17.06 31.69 -31.49
N GLY A 639 -18.27 32.25 -31.53
CA GLY A 639 -19.37 31.90 -30.63
C GLY A 639 -19.73 30.40 -30.67
N ASP A 640 -19.82 29.79 -29.48
CA ASP A 640 -20.09 28.38 -29.21
C ASP A 640 -19.32 27.36 -30.10
N PRO A 641 -18.02 27.10 -29.82
CA PRO A 641 -17.21 26.18 -30.63
C PRO A 641 -17.68 24.71 -30.57
N PHE A 642 -18.46 24.35 -29.56
CA PHE A 642 -18.91 22.98 -29.30
C PHE A 642 -20.44 22.83 -29.33
N ASP A 643 -21.12 23.64 -30.13
CA ASP A 643 -22.59 23.55 -30.34
C ASP A 643 -23.00 22.12 -30.70
N LEU A 644 -23.84 21.49 -29.88
CA LEU A 644 -24.27 20.09 -30.04
C LEU A 644 -24.87 19.78 -31.43
N LYS A 645 -25.43 20.78 -32.13
CA LYS A 645 -25.91 20.62 -33.51
C LYS A 645 -24.79 20.33 -34.52
N ARG A 646 -23.56 20.77 -34.21
CA ARG A 646 -22.32 20.58 -34.99
C ARG A 646 -21.40 19.51 -34.40
N ALA A 647 -21.87 18.72 -33.45
CA ALA A 647 -21.19 17.47 -33.09
C ALA A 647 -21.19 16.55 -34.33
N SER A 648 -20.09 15.87 -34.63
CA SER A 648 -20.00 14.92 -35.75
C SER A 648 -19.81 13.49 -35.26
N THR A 649 -19.84 12.51 -36.16
CA THR A 649 -19.43 11.14 -35.83
C THR A 649 -17.92 10.99 -35.98
N ILE A 650 -17.30 10.17 -35.13
CA ILE A 650 -15.89 9.83 -35.17
C ILE A 650 -15.75 8.31 -35.16
N ALA A 651 -14.79 7.76 -35.91
CA ALA A 651 -14.29 6.41 -35.73
C ALA A 651 -12.90 6.48 -35.11
N PHE A 652 -12.64 5.64 -34.11
CA PHE A 652 -11.33 5.45 -33.51
C PHE A 652 -11.01 3.96 -33.50
N GLN A 653 -9.83 3.59 -33.98
CA GLN A 653 -9.43 2.19 -34.18
C GLN A 653 -7.92 2.04 -34.15
N ASN A 654 -7.44 0.85 -33.83
CA ASN A 654 -6.00 0.58 -33.84
C ASN A 654 -5.40 0.32 -35.23
N ASN A 655 -6.22 -0.18 -36.15
CA ASN A 655 -5.78 -0.53 -37.51
C ASN A 655 -6.16 0.58 -38.49
N GLY A 656 -5.21 1.49 -38.76
CA GLY A 656 -5.33 2.50 -39.81
C GLY A 656 -4.98 1.92 -41.18
N THR A 657 -5.68 2.36 -42.22
CA THR A 657 -5.35 2.04 -43.62
C THR A 657 -4.97 3.29 -44.39
N ASN A 658 -4.02 3.17 -45.31
CA ASN A 658 -3.69 4.24 -46.25
C ASN A 658 -4.75 4.36 -47.37
N ALA A 659 -4.55 5.29 -48.31
CA ALA A 659 -5.47 5.52 -49.42
C ALA A 659 -5.66 4.32 -50.37
N SER A 660 -4.74 3.36 -50.38
CA SER A 660 -4.86 2.11 -51.15
C SER A 660 -5.44 0.95 -50.32
N GLY A 661 -5.87 1.19 -49.08
CA GLY A 661 -6.44 0.18 -48.19
C GLY A 661 -5.43 -0.71 -47.47
N ALA A 662 -4.13 -0.42 -47.57
CA ALA A 662 -3.09 -1.19 -46.87
C ALA A 662 -2.94 -0.71 -45.43
N LEU A 663 -2.69 -1.64 -44.49
CA LEU A 663 -2.46 -1.34 -43.09
C LEU A 663 -1.20 -0.48 -42.90
N VAL A 664 -1.29 0.51 -42.02
CA VAL A 664 -0.17 1.36 -41.63
C VAL A 664 0.42 0.82 -40.32
N THR A 665 1.67 0.35 -40.36
CA THR A 665 2.41 -0.12 -39.18
C THR A 665 3.54 0.85 -38.85
N VAL A 666 3.62 1.27 -37.59
CA VAL A 666 4.71 2.14 -37.08
C VAL A 666 5.65 1.28 -36.25
N ARG A 667 6.95 1.53 -36.31
CA ARG A 667 7.96 0.78 -35.54
C ARG A 667 8.77 1.73 -34.64
N SER A 668 9.34 1.22 -33.56
CA SER A 668 10.13 2.03 -32.63
C SER A 668 11.29 2.78 -33.31
N ASP A 669 11.98 2.15 -34.27
CA ASP A 669 13.08 2.76 -35.06
C ASP A 669 12.64 3.88 -36.00
N SER A 670 11.34 3.90 -36.36
CA SER A 670 10.78 4.98 -37.17
C SER A 670 10.39 6.21 -36.35
N ILE A 671 10.31 6.06 -35.01
CA ILE A 671 10.04 7.15 -34.07
C ILE A 671 11.36 7.74 -33.57
N ASP A 672 12.29 6.89 -33.13
CA ASP A 672 13.64 7.29 -32.71
C ASP A 672 14.70 6.33 -33.28
N ALA A 673 15.57 6.88 -34.12
CA ALA A 673 16.64 6.14 -34.78
C ALA A 673 17.80 5.74 -33.83
N ASN A 674 17.85 6.29 -32.61
CA ASN A 674 18.92 6.00 -31.64
C ASN A 674 18.64 4.79 -30.75
N ILE A 675 17.44 4.20 -30.83
CA ILE A 675 17.09 3.04 -30.02
C ILE A 675 17.94 1.82 -30.44
N ALA A 676 18.81 1.37 -29.55
CA ALA A 676 19.61 0.16 -29.71
C ALA A 676 19.11 -0.95 -28.78
N LEU A 677 18.51 -2.00 -29.35
CA LEU A 677 18.02 -3.16 -28.60
C LEU A 677 19.13 -4.22 -28.48
N ALA A 678 19.52 -4.60 -27.25
CA ALA A 678 20.50 -5.66 -27.00
C ALA A 678 19.80 -6.95 -26.50
N GLY A 679 20.02 -8.09 -27.16
CA GLY A 679 19.46 -9.39 -26.78
C GLY A 679 19.21 -10.34 -27.97
N LEU A 680 18.89 -11.61 -27.69
CA LEU A 680 18.56 -12.65 -28.67
C LEU A 680 17.22 -12.33 -29.36
N GLY A 681 17.24 -11.50 -30.39
CA GLY A 681 16.07 -11.29 -31.26
C GLY A 681 16.11 -10.02 -32.11
N GLY A 682 16.74 -8.93 -31.66
CA GLY A 682 16.95 -7.69 -32.44
C GLY A 682 15.70 -7.07 -33.12
N SER A 683 14.51 -7.57 -32.84
CA SER A 683 13.29 -7.18 -33.56
C SER A 683 12.77 -5.88 -32.99
N THR A 684 12.68 -4.86 -33.83
CA THR A 684 12.01 -3.61 -33.48
C THR A 684 10.54 -3.89 -33.18
N SER A 685 10.04 -3.38 -32.05
CA SER A 685 8.63 -3.52 -31.69
C SER A 685 7.76 -2.68 -32.62
N VAL A 686 6.63 -3.25 -33.05
CA VAL A 686 5.57 -2.48 -33.70
C VAL A 686 4.89 -1.65 -32.62
N GLU A 687 4.77 -0.35 -32.87
CA GLU A 687 4.17 0.61 -31.96
C GLU A 687 2.66 0.68 -32.17
N GLN A 688 1.92 0.75 -31.05
CA GLN A 688 0.47 0.87 -31.09
C GLN A 688 0.06 2.28 -31.51
N VAL A 689 -0.81 2.40 -32.51
CA VAL A 689 -1.38 3.68 -32.96
C VAL A 689 -2.88 3.73 -32.65
N LEU A 690 -3.39 4.91 -32.28
CA LEU A 690 -4.82 5.21 -32.22
C LEU A 690 -5.20 6.07 -33.43
N TRP A 691 -5.90 5.48 -34.39
CA TRP A 691 -6.31 6.14 -35.63
C TRP A 691 -7.66 6.84 -35.47
N LEU A 692 -7.69 8.17 -35.58
CA LEU A 692 -8.90 8.99 -35.40
C LEU A 692 -9.43 9.52 -36.74
N THR A 693 -10.68 9.17 -37.08
CA THR A 693 -11.35 9.61 -38.32
C THR A 693 -12.61 10.41 -37.99
N LEU A 694 -12.54 11.73 -38.16
CA LEU A 694 -13.68 12.63 -37.94
C LEU A 694 -14.52 12.80 -39.22
N TYR A 695 -15.70 12.19 -39.25
CA TYR A 695 -16.59 12.21 -40.41
C TYR A 695 -17.23 13.58 -40.66
N PRO A 696 -17.73 13.86 -41.88
CA PRO A 696 -18.59 15.01 -42.16
C PRO A 696 -19.92 14.94 -41.40
N LEU A 697 -20.53 16.09 -41.11
CA LEU A 697 -21.81 16.20 -40.40
C LEU A 697 -23.00 15.56 -41.13
N SER A 698 -22.87 15.31 -42.44
CA SER A 698 -23.86 14.60 -43.26
C SER A 698 -23.86 13.08 -43.02
N VAL A 699 -22.89 12.55 -42.27
CA VAL A 699 -22.72 11.12 -42.01
C VAL A 699 -23.08 10.81 -40.57
N GLY A 700 -24.02 9.88 -40.37
CA GLY A 700 -24.50 9.48 -39.05
C GLY A 700 -23.66 8.39 -38.38
N GLY A 701 -23.08 7.44 -39.14
CA GLY A 701 -21.99 6.62 -38.59
C GLY A 701 -21.74 5.25 -39.22
N ALA A 702 -22.76 4.54 -39.71
CA ALA A 702 -22.55 3.19 -40.25
C ALA A 702 -22.12 3.24 -41.72
N TYR A 703 -20.90 2.77 -42.02
CA TYR A 703 -20.41 2.56 -43.39
C TYR A 703 -20.75 1.15 -43.86
N ASP A 704 -21.29 1.03 -45.07
CA ASP A 704 -21.51 -0.24 -45.75
C ASP A 704 -20.35 -0.52 -46.72
N PRO A 705 -19.49 -1.50 -46.43
CA PRO A 705 -18.35 -1.81 -47.30
C PRO A 705 -18.76 -2.47 -48.62
N LEU A 706 -19.93 -3.13 -48.69
CA LEU A 706 -20.43 -3.79 -49.91
C LEU A 706 -20.99 -2.75 -50.88
N LEU A 707 -21.79 -1.81 -50.36
CA LEU A 707 -22.44 -0.76 -51.14
C LEU A 707 -21.57 0.50 -51.31
N ARG A 708 -20.42 0.55 -50.61
CA ARG A 708 -19.49 1.69 -50.56
C ARG A 708 -20.19 3.01 -50.22
N ASN A 709 -21.22 2.96 -49.40
CA ASN A 709 -22.01 4.12 -48.97
C ASN A 709 -22.24 4.10 -47.45
N TYR A 710 -22.71 5.22 -46.89
CA TYR A 710 -23.10 5.24 -45.48
C TYR A 710 -24.59 4.91 -45.36
N ARG A 711 -24.93 3.97 -44.48
CA ARG A 711 -26.32 3.53 -44.21
C ARG A 711 -27.16 4.59 -43.52
N TRP A 712 -26.50 5.52 -42.81
CA TRP A 712 -27.14 6.60 -42.08
C TRP A 712 -26.58 7.95 -42.53
N THR A 713 -27.42 8.75 -43.17
CA THR A 713 -27.11 10.11 -43.60
C THR A 713 -28.05 11.14 -42.96
N VAL A 714 -27.53 12.35 -42.75
CA VAL A 714 -28.23 13.46 -42.07
C VAL A 714 -28.44 14.60 -43.08
N GLY A 715 -29.70 15.04 -43.25
CA GLY A 715 -30.05 16.22 -44.05
C GLY A 715 -29.93 17.52 -43.25
N ASN A 716 -30.01 18.68 -43.93
CA ASN A 716 -30.00 20.02 -43.30
C ASN A 716 -28.78 20.28 -42.39
N VAL A 717 -27.59 19.98 -42.92
CA VAL A 717 -26.32 20.09 -42.18
C VAL A 717 -26.02 21.55 -41.79
N PRO A 718 -25.82 21.87 -40.50
CA PRO A 718 -25.49 23.22 -40.07
C PRO A 718 -24.10 23.65 -40.55
N THR A 719 -23.96 24.93 -40.93
CA THR A 719 -22.68 25.53 -41.32
C THR A 719 -21.80 25.81 -40.10
N GLY A 720 -20.49 25.61 -40.21
CA GLY A 720 -19.52 25.97 -39.17
C GLY A 720 -18.51 24.87 -38.86
N ARG A 721 -17.70 25.07 -37.81
CA ARG A 721 -16.73 24.07 -37.35
C ARG A 721 -17.47 22.89 -36.72
N ARG A 722 -17.12 21.68 -37.14
CA ARG A 722 -17.59 20.43 -36.55
C ARG A 722 -16.62 19.96 -35.47
N PHE A 723 -17.13 19.27 -34.45
CA PHE A 723 -16.30 18.70 -33.39
C PHE A 723 -16.77 17.30 -33.01
N ARG A 724 -15.89 16.52 -32.40
CA ARG A 724 -16.24 15.30 -31.68
C ARG A 724 -15.18 15.04 -30.63
N SER A 725 -15.57 14.42 -29.52
CA SER A 725 -14.72 14.14 -28.38
C SER A 725 -14.75 12.65 -28.06
N VAL A 726 -13.59 12.13 -27.69
CA VAL A 726 -13.40 10.81 -27.09
C VAL A 726 -12.67 11.00 -25.77
N ARG A 727 -12.86 10.06 -24.86
CA ARG A 727 -12.26 10.07 -23.52
C ARG A 727 -11.66 8.71 -23.21
N THR A 728 -10.67 8.73 -22.36
CA THR A 728 -10.11 7.54 -21.71
C THR A 728 -9.87 7.88 -20.25
N VAL A 729 -9.84 6.85 -19.40
CA VAL A 729 -9.60 7.00 -17.97
C VAL A 729 -8.12 6.76 -17.71
N LEU A 730 -7.41 7.79 -17.21
CA LEU A 730 -5.99 7.67 -16.87
C LEU A 730 -5.75 6.77 -15.67
N SER A 731 -6.65 6.85 -14.69
CA SER A 731 -6.62 6.02 -13.48
C SER A 731 -8.03 5.97 -12.87
N PRO A 732 -8.62 4.78 -12.66
CA PRO A 732 -9.88 4.64 -11.94
C PRO A 732 -9.80 5.10 -10.47
N SER A 733 -8.57 5.14 -9.93
CA SER A 733 -8.28 5.64 -8.59
C SER A 733 -7.84 7.12 -8.58
N GLY A 734 -8.00 7.84 -9.70
CA GLY A 734 -7.43 9.18 -9.91
C GLY A 734 -5.91 9.14 -10.07
N VAL A 735 -5.37 10.17 -10.73
CA VAL A 735 -3.94 10.32 -10.94
C VAL A 735 -3.55 11.76 -10.62
N ASP A 736 -2.44 11.93 -9.92
CA ASP A 736 -1.87 13.24 -9.65
C ASP A 736 -1.13 13.72 -10.91
N LEU A 737 -1.61 14.81 -11.50
CA LEU A 737 -1.00 15.47 -12.65
C LEU A 737 -0.19 16.71 -12.26
N SER A 738 -0.07 17.05 -10.97
CA SER A 738 0.64 18.25 -10.50
C SER A 738 2.13 18.24 -10.87
N ARG A 739 2.72 17.05 -10.96
CA ARG A 739 4.11 16.81 -11.37
C ARG A 739 4.27 16.55 -12.87
N ALA A 740 3.16 16.47 -13.61
CA ALA A 740 3.22 16.27 -15.05
C ALA A 740 3.54 17.60 -15.72
N GLU A 741 4.79 17.76 -16.13
CA GLU A 741 5.24 18.98 -16.82
C GLU A 741 4.87 18.96 -18.30
N ASN A 742 4.87 17.78 -18.93
CA ASN A 742 4.72 17.62 -20.36
C ASN A 742 3.70 16.54 -20.70
N LEU A 743 2.93 16.78 -21.77
CA LEU A 743 2.17 15.76 -22.48
C LEU A 743 2.94 15.42 -23.76
N GLU A 744 3.52 14.22 -23.81
CA GLU A 744 4.26 13.74 -24.97
C GLU A 744 3.39 12.78 -25.80
N PHE A 745 3.37 12.99 -27.11
CA PHE A 745 2.75 12.08 -28.07
C PHE A 745 3.36 12.25 -29.46
N TRP A 746 3.34 11.18 -30.24
CA TRP A 746 3.76 11.19 -31.64
C TRP A 746 2.52 11.12 -32.54
N THR A 747 2.49 11.95 -33.58
CA THR A 747 1.37 12.01 -34.51
C THR A 747 1.87 12.01 -35.95
N LEU A 748 1.15 11.30 -36.83
CA LEU A 748 1.48 11.27 -38.26
C LEU A 748 0.99 12.55 -38.92
N VAL A 749 1.92 13.34 -39.47
CA VAL A 749 1.63 14.65 -40.09
C VAL A 749 1.92 14.58 -41.59
N ASP A 750 0.90 14.73 -42.44
CA ASP A 750 1.08 14.87 -43.90
C ASP A 750 1.73 16.23 -44.24
N THR A 751 3.01 16.28 -44.58
CA THR A 751 3.73 17.54 -44.84
C THR A 751 3.45 18.17 -46.22
N SER A 752 2.56 17.59 -47.04
CA SER A 752 2.28 18.12 -48.38
C SER A 752 1.40 19.37 -48.38
N ALA A 753 1.95 20.50 -48.84
CA ALA A 753 1.27 21.80 -48.86
C ALA A 753 0.04 21.84 -49.79
N ALA A 754 0.05 21.07 -50.88
CA ALA A 754 -1.04 21.06 -51.88
C ALA A 754 -2.36 20.43 -51.37
N ARG A 755 -2.33 19.70 -50.24
CA ARG A 755 -3.50 18.97 -49.70
C ARG A 755 -4.11 19.62 -48.46
N ARG A 756 -3.58 20.75 -47.97
CA ARG A 756 -3.98 21.35 -46.68
C ARG A 756 -4.61 22.76 -46.81
N PRO A 757 -5.94 22.88 -46.84
CA PRO A 757 -6.61 24.18 -46.71
C PRO A 757 -6.67 24.69 -45.25
N SER A 758 -6.65 23.80 -44.24
CA SER A 758 -6.60 24.17 -42.81
C SER A 758 -6.18 22.99 -41.94
N ASN A 759 -5.42 23.21 -40.86
CA ASN A 759 -5.06 22.16 -39.92
C ASN A 759 -6.23 21.85 -38.95
N PRO A 760 -6.49 20.57 -38.61
CA PRO A 760 -7.40 20.23 -37.53
C PRO A 760 -6.88 20.77 -36.19
N THR A 761 -7.80 21.09 -35.28
CA THR A 761 -7.44 21.46 -33.90
C THR A 761 -7.72 20.28 -32.99
N LEU A 762 -6.68 19.77 -32.34
CA LEU A 762 -6.81 18.84 -31.23
C LEU A 762 -6.95 19.64 -29.95
N VAL A 763 -7.99 19.34 -29.16
CA VAL A 763 -8.17 19.85 -27.81
C VAL A 763 -7.98 18.68 -26.88
N VAL A 764 -7.02 18.77 -25.97
CA VAL A 764 -6.80 17.79 -24.91
C VAL A 764 -7.36 18.40 -23.65
N ASP A 765 -8.44 17.81 -23.16
CA ASP A 765 -9.04 18.14 -21.87
C ASP A 765 -8.46 17.16 -20.84
N LEU A 766 -7.94 17.67 -19.72
CA LEU A 766 -7.30 16.88 -18.67
C LEU A 766 -7.96 17.22 -17.33
N GLY A 767 -8.35 16.18 -16.59
CA GLY A 767 -9.00 16.32 -15.28
C GLY A 767 -10.36 15.63 -15.25
N GLU A 768 -11.32 16.26 -14.58
CA GLU A 768 -12.68 15.72 -14.42
C GLU A 768 -13.53 15.99 -15.66
N ILE A 769 -13.57 15.00 -16.55
CA ILE A 769 -14.43 15.03 -17.75
C ILE A 769 -15.72 14.29 -17.45
N SER A 770 -16.86 14.91 -17.79
CA SER A 770 -18.17 14.29 -17.59
C SER A 770 -18.31 12.98 -18.38
N GLU A 771 -18.98 12.02 -17.74
CA GLU A 771 -19.34 10.74 -18.35
C GLU A 771 -20.58 10.83 -19.24
N ASN A 772 -21.27 11.97 -19.22
CA ASN A 772 -22.48 12.21 -19.99
C ASN A 772 -22.17 12.32 -21.48
N THR A 773 -22.04 11.17 -22.14
CA THR A 773 -21.67 11.03 -23.54
C THR A 773 -22.70 11.70 -24.45
N ILE A 774 -22.20 12.43 -25.45
CA ILE A 774 -23.06 12.91 -26.54
C ILE A 774 -23.33 11.74 -27.49
N ALA A 775 -24.42 11.00 -27.29
CA ALA A 775 -24.86 9.92 -28.18
C ALA A 775 -25.96 10.38 -29.15
N PHE A 776 -25.97 9.81 -30.35
CA PHE A 776 -26.99 10.08 -31.35
C PHE A 776 -27.66 8.79 -31.81
N SER A 777 -28.96 8.83 -31.99
CA SER A 777 -29.72 7.80 -32.71
C SER A 777 -30.35 8.39 -33.97
N PRO A 778 -30.74 7.56 -34.95
CA PRO A 778 -31.72 7.98 -35.93
C PRO A 778 -33.02 8.38 -35.23
N ASP A 779 -33.73 9.36 -35.80
CA ASP A 779 -35.09 9.70 -35.35
C ASP A 779 -36.13 8.80 -36.03
N THR A 780 -35.78 8.23 -37.19
CA THR A 780 -36.67 7.43 -38.02
C THR A 780 -35.97 6.16 -38.49
N ALA A 781 -36.61 5.02 -38.24
CA ALA A 781 -36.26 3.73 -38.84
C ALA A 781 -37.31 3.36 -39.91
N ILE A 782 -36.85 3.00 -41.10
CA ILE A 782 -37.70 2.61 -42.23
C ILE A 782 -37.41 1.15 -42.57
N VAL A 783 -38.34 0.26 -42.25
CA VAL A 783 -38.24 -1.17 -42.54
C VAL A 783 -38.98 -1.44 -43.85
N ARG A 784 -38.28 -1.98 -44.86
CA ARG A 784 -38.86 -2.31 -46.17
C ARG A 784 -39.03 -3.82 -46.31
N GLY A 785 -40.13 -4.41 -45.83
CA GLY A 785 -40.43 -5.84 -46.04
C GLY A 785 -39.22 -6.78 -45.93
N ALA A 786 -38.92 -7.55 -47.00
CA ALA A 786 -37.76 -8.45 -47.09
C ALA A 786 -36.42 -7.76 -47.46
N GLY A 787 -36.35 -6.43 -47.44
CA GLY A 787 -35.19 -5.63 -47.80
C GLY A 787 -34.54 -4.91 -46.62
N ASP A 788 -33.45 -4.19 -46.90
CA ASP A 788 -32.65 -3.50 -45.87
C ASP A 788 -33.42 -2.40 -45.12
N THR A 789 -33.14 -2.30 -43.82
CA THR A 789 -33.64 -1.21 -42.97
C THR A 789 -32.84 0.06 -43.25
N LEU A 790 -33.55 1.15 -43.53
CA LEU A 790 -32.95 2.46 -43.78
C LEU A 790 -33.15 3.37 -42.56
N PHE A 791 -32.12 4.12 -42.19
CA PHE A 791 -32.14 5.05 -41.07
C PHE A 791 -32.04 6.50 -41.55
N ARG A 792 -32.83 7.40 -40.97
CA ARG A 792 -32.78 8.83 -41.29
C ARG A 792 -32.82 9.70 -40.04
N GLY A 793 -32.43 10.95 -40.27
CA GLY A 793 -32.47 12.02 -39.30
C GLY A 793 -31.54 11.79 -38.11
N ARG A 794 -31.69 12.57 -37.04
CA ARG A 794 -30.71 12.58 -35.94
C ARG A 794 -31.29 13.18 -34.67
N ARG A 795 -31.23 12.43 -33.57
CA ARG A 795 -31.66 12.86 -32.23
C ARG A 795 -30.54 12.65 -31.21
N LEU A 796 -30.41 13.58 -30.26
CA LEU A 796 -29.55 13.41 -29.07
C LEU A 796 -30.24 12.46 -28.09
N GLN A 797 -29.50 11.50 -27.53
CA GLN A 797 -30.01 10.49 -26.60
C GLN A 797 -29.28 10.56 -25.25
N GLY A 798 -30.00 10.23 -24.15
CA GLY A 798 -29.39 9.99 -22.83
C GLY A 798 -28.70 11.18 -22.18
N PHE A 799 -28.96 12.42 -22.62
CA PHE A 799 -28.26 13.58 -22.08
C PHE A 799 -28.69 13.88 -20.64
N ASP A 800 -27.72 13.91 -19.72
CA ASP A 800 -27.86 14.19 -18.28
C ASP A 800 -28.69 13.15 -17.49
N ARG A 801 -28.89 11.97 -18.07
CA ARG A 801 -29.67 10.86 -17.50
C ARG A 801 -28.91 9.55 -17.69
N LEU A 802 -28.77 8.76 -16.64
CA LEU A 802 -28.31 7.37 -16.75
C LEU A 802 -29.55 6.49 -16.80
N ASP A 803 -29.82 5.94 -17.97
CA ASP A 803 -30.90 4.97 -18.12
C ASP A 803 -30.45 3.62 -17.58
N THR A 804 -31.10 3.17 -16.51
CA THR A 804 -30.87 1.86 -15.91
C THR A 804 -32.21 1.20 -15.66
N GLU A 805 -32.26 -0.08 -15.96
CA GLU A 805 -33.42 -0.91 -15.66
C GLU A 805 -33.36 -1.44 -14.21
N ARG A 806 -32.28 -1.24 -13.44
CA ARG A 806 -32.13 -1.79 -12.08
C ARG A 806 -32.96 -1.06 -11.03
N ASP A 807 -33.38 -1.78 -9.98
CA ASP A 807 -34.09 -1.22 -8.82
C ASP A 807 -33.21 -0.22 -8.02
N PRO A 808 -33.70 0.99 -7.66
CA PRO A 808 -32.89 2.05 -7.06
C PRO A 808 -32.36 1.79 -5.64
N ILE A 809 -32.95 0.85 -4.89
CA ILE A 809 -32.64 0.64 -3.46
C ILE A 809 -31.94 -0.71 -3.27
N SER A 810 -32.50 -1.77 -3.83
CA SER A 810 -31.97 -3.14 -3.73
C SER A 810 -30.86 -3.44 -4.75
N ARG A 811 -30.78 -2.63 -5.83
CA ARG A 811 -29.79 -2.77 -6.92
C ARG A 811 -29.95 -4.04 -7.77
N GLY A 812 -31.06 -4.76 -7.61
CA GLY A 812 -31.42 -5.96 -8.38
C GLY A 812 -32.00 -5.62 -9.77
N PHE A 813 -31.93 -6.59 -10.69
CA PHE A 813 -32.63 -6.55 -11.98
C PHE A 813 -33.64 -7.70 -12.01
N ASP A 814 -34.90 -7.38 -12.29
CA ASP A 814 -35.96 -8.35 -12.52
C ASP A 814 -36.50 -8.19 -13.94
N ALA A 815 -36.21 -9.17 -14.81
CA ALA A 815 -36.61 -9.13 -16.22
C ALA A 815 -38.12 -8.98 -16.45
N GLN A 816 -38.98 -9.33 -15.48
CA GLN A 816 -40.44 -9.15 -15.63
C GLN A 816 -40.92 -7.74 -15.32
N VAL A 817 -40.14 -6.97 -14.55
CA VAL A 817 -40.52 -5.65 -14.04
C VAL A 817 -39.69 -4.54 -14.67
N ASN A 818 -38.45 -4.85 -15.05
CA ASN A 818 -37.42 -3.88 -15.37
C ASN A 818 -37.04 -3.81 -16.87
N ASP A 819 -37.28 -4.88 -17.64
CA ASP A 819 -36.93 -4.97 -19.07
C ASP A 819 -37.91 -4.13 -19.93
N THR A 820 -37.55 -2.88 -20.18
CA THR A 820 -38.35 -1.90 -20.92
C THR A 820 -37.62 -1.33 -22.14
N GLY A 821 -36.36 -1.69 -22.34
CA GLY A 821 -35.48 -1.19 -23.39
C GLY A 821 -34.76 0.09 -22.96
N LEU A 822 -33.45 0.17 -23.20
CA LEU A 822 -32.67 1.37 -22.94
C LEU A 822 -32.79 2.39 -24.09
N PRO A 823 -32.77 3.70 -23.82
CA PRO A 823 -32.74 4.74 -24.85
C PRO A 823 -31.53 4.60 -25.78
N GLY A 824 -31.81 4.25 -27.04
CA GLY A 824 -30.81 3.87 -28.03
C GLY A 824 -31.20 2.59 -28.79
N ASP A 825 -31.91 1.69 -28.13
CA ASP A 825 -32.44 0.45 -28.71
C ASP A 825 -33.80 0.64 -29.39
N VAL A 826 -34.39 1.83 -29.23
CA VAL A 826 -35.75 2.18 -29.67
C VAL A 826 -35.71 3.41 -30.59
N ALA A 827 -36.37 3.31 -31.74
CA ALA A 827 -36.57 4.45 -32.64
C ALA A 827 -37.91 5.11 -32.35
N ASP A 828 -37.90 6.44 -32.11
CA ASP A 828 -39.11 7.22 -31.84
C ASP A 828 -40.18 7.05 -32.91
N THR A 829 -39.79 6.86 -34.17
CA THR A 829 -40.73 6.64 -35.28
C THR A 829 -40.30 5.43 -36.09
N LEU A 830 -41.13 4.38 -36.05
CA LEU A 830 -40.99 3.21 -36.91
C LEU A 830 -41.92 3.36 -38.12
N THR A 831 -41.36 3.38 -39.33
CA THR A 831 -42.10 3.37 -40.59
C THR A 831 -41.95 2.01 -41.26
N ILE A 832 -43.05 1.28 -41.40
CA ILE A 832 -43.07 -0.02 -42.09
C ILE A 832 -43.62 0.19 -43.50
N ILE A 833 -42.83 -0.19 -44.51
CA ILE A 833 -43.22 -0.12 -45.92
C ILE A 833 -43.44 -1.54 -46.44
N ASN A 834 -44.71 -1.90 -46.63
CA ASN A 834 -45.15 -3.14 -47.27
C ASN A 834 -45.74 -2.81 -48.66
N GLY A 835 -44.98 -3.03 -49.74
CA GLY A 835 -45.41 -2.68 -51.10
C GLY A 835 -45.33 -1.18 -51.41
N SER A 836 -46.19 -0.67 -52.30
CA SER A 836 -46.16 0.73 -52.79
C SER A 836 -46.82 1.77 -51.88
N ALA A 837 -47.37 1.36 -50.73
CA ALA A 837 -48.01 2.26 -49.76
C ALA A 837 -47.34 2.17 -48.39
N ALA A 838 -46.95 3.32 -47.83
CA ALA A 838 -46.43 3.41 -46.47
C ALA A 838 -47.56 3.24 -45.45
N SER A 839 -47.50 2.22 -44.60
CA SER A 839 -48.41 2.10 -43.45
C SER A 839 -47.89 2.94 -42.28
N ARG A 840 -48.81 3.70 -41.65
CA ARG A 840 -48.64 4.66 -40.54
C ARG A 840 -47.38 4.50 -39.67
N GLY A 841 -46.70 5.62 -39.42
CA GLY A 841 -45.64 5.71 -38.41
C GLY A 841 -46.21 5.52 -37.00
N PHE A 842 -45.67 4.57 -36.25
CA PHE A 842 -45.97 4.40 -34.83
C PHE A 842 -44.89 5.10 -34.01
N ARG A 843 -45.29 5.81 -32.95
CA ARG A 843 -44.34 6.14 -31.89
C ARG A 843 -44.15 4.90 -31.03
N VAL A 844 -42.95 4.35 -31.04
CA VAL A 844 -42.60 3.22 -30.17
C VAL A 844 -42.20 3.83 -28.81
N PRO A 845 -42.87 3.47 -27.70
CA PRO A 845 -42.54 3.97 -26.36
C PRO A 845 -41.10 3.67 -25.95
#